data_AF-A0A9D8JX55-F1
#
_entry.id   AF-A0A9D8JX55-F1
#
_cell.length_a   1.000
_cell.length_b   1.000
_cell.length_c   1.000
_cell.angle_alpha   90.00
_cell.angle_beta   90.00
_cell.angle_gamma   90.00
#
_symmetry.space_group_name_H-M   'P 1'
#
loop_
_entity.id
_entity.type
_entity.pdbx_description
1 polymer ?
#
loop_
_entity_poly.entity_id
_entity_poly.type
_entity_poly.pdbx_seq_one_letter_code
_entity_poly.pdbx_strand_id
1 'polypeptide(L)'
;MADQLAVFIDFENVAIWAEQEFFDFELTPLMEYLQSRGPVVIKRAYGDWSRFSRYRDELMNNAVDLIQIYSVRAGKNRADIRMAIDALETAMSRSQISTFVIISGDSDFGPLVTKLREYGRYTLGIGPRNIAHRLLVKSCDEFVYLETALGEINGVSEPTATDQESARTVLLRAVQAHGQRGEVPVLAAKLKQTMLLMDPTFNEANFGYDQFKSWLDDQREVANLLVKEMQLYVAPKDFAAPGGFALSPVEALAEESAPKHTHEVLYRQIFNRLKMTSVDYATRRDVLRDLYRELREQPGRRTADQLLEELRERYESHGLIRSKTTLRQIWQMGFRQRAFDYRGGQTTSFHVPVWLAEDIDSEATFVRRAESGFVYAVVNAGLEIDSAELAAILLSDRHETDYIQTLLDDLVARGRIVTDGKRYSLPGRGAIPFCDEPALQPICADIEKVQLSETMPLDPHQAHTWAQKAMLQRSQDFAASASSYLLACRIQAESVKAGEEGATLEDLRWYMASYASVKAGELSQVHHNYAGSRPYYLAFFSLVQEDDPLWSRMRGLINPMLSYYWANAGRELGENIVVSGSNASSPAQIAVLAATHSNPDLRQLWQSATRALAQVNPSILRRVANQLRMNQSETSDAVQVAAQIEEMMAG
;
A
#
# COMPACT_ATOMS: atom_id res chain seq x y z
N MET A 1 -35.43 11.40 -4.08
CA MET A 1 -34.59 11.64 -5.28
C MET A 1 -33.16 11.43 -4.85
N ALA A 2 -32.36 10.66 -5.58
CA ALA A 2 -30.96 10.46 -5.21
C ALA A 2 -30.21 11.79 -5.26
N ASP A 3 -29.44 12.10 -4.22
CA ASP A 3 -28.62 13.30 -4.14
C ASP A 3 -27.57 13.28 -5.25
N GLN A 4 -27.57 14.31 -6.12
CA GLN A 4 -26.64 14.41 -7.24
C GLN A 4 -25.32 15.06 -6.80
N LEU A 5 -24.21 14.51 -7.29
CA LEU A 5 -22.87 14.96 -6.96
C LEU A 5 -22.26 15.76 -8.12
N ALA A 6 -21.58 16.86 -7.78
CA ALA A 6 -20.64 17.54 -8.66
C ALA A 6 -19.22 17.40 -8.11
N VAL A 7 -18.31 16.91 -8.95
CA VAL A 7 -16.91 16.63 -8.59
C VAL A 7 -15.99 17.63 -9.28
N PHE A 8 -15.17 18.29 -8.47
CA PHE A 8 -14.16 19.25 -8.90
C PHE A 8 -12.79 18.78 -8.39
N ILE A 9 -11.88 18.49 -9.33
CA ILE A 9 -10.57 17.91 -9.05
C ILE A 9 -9.49 18.93 -9.33
N ASP A 10 -8.79 19.33 -8.29
CA ASP A 10 -7.51 20.03 -8.40
C ASP A 10 -6.44 19.02 -8.82
N PHE A 11 -6.35 18.81 -10.13
CA PHE A 11 -5.58 17.71 -10.68
C PHE A 11 -4.08 17.93 -10.49
N GLU A 12 -3.61 19.17 -10.57
CA GLU A 12 -2.18 19.44 -10.38
C GLU A 12 -1.74 19.11 -8.96
N ASN A 13 -2.51 19.50 -7.94
CA ASN A 13 -2.18 19.22 -6.54
C ASN A 13 -2.21 17.71 -6.25
N VAL A 14 -3.27 17.03 -6.71
CA VAL A 14 -3.45 15.59 -6.53
C VAL A 14 -2.41 14.79 -7.31
N ALA A 15 -2.15 15.13 -8.58
CA ALA A 15 -1.20 14.40 -9.41
C ALA A 15 0.25 14.65 -8.97
N ILE A 16 0.65 15.87 -8.61
CA ILE A 16 2.00 16.14 -8.09
C ILE A 16 2.25 15.35 -6.82
N TRP A 17 1.27 15.30 -5.91
CA TRP A 17 1.37 14.47 -4.72
C TRP A 17 1.42 12.98 -5.08
N ALA A 18 0.49 12.53 -5.92
CA ALA A 18 0.37 11.14 -6.28
C ALA A 18 1.61 10.66 -7.04
N GLU A 19 2.27 11.49 -7.83
CA GLU A 19 3.56 11.21 -8.49
C GLU A 19 4.75 11.13 -7.51
N GLN A 20 4.64 11.78 -6.34
CA GLN A 20 5.66 11.74 -5.30
C GLN A 20 5.50 10.52 -4.39
N GLU A 21 4.26 10.13 -4.08
CA GLU A 21 3.92 9.02 -3.17
C GLU A 21 3.61 7.69 -3.89
N PHE A 22 3.00 7.74 -5.07
CA PHE A 22 2.60 6.59 -5.89
C PHE A 22 3.34 6.60 -7.24
N PHE A 23 3.70 5.41 -7.71
CA PHE A 23 4.40 5.29 -9.00
C PHE A 23 3.42 5.27 -10.19
N ASP A 24 2.17 4.87 -9.95
CA ASP A 24 1.05 4.96 -10.89
C ASP A 24 -0.22 5.37 -10.11
N PHE A 25 -0.92 6.40 -10.59
CA PHE A 25 -2.13 6.94 -9.95
C PHE A 25 -3.33 6.62 -10.85
N GLU A 26 -4.00 5.51 -10.56
CA GLU A 26 -5.23 5.15 -11.23
C GLU A 26 -6.40 5.93 -10.62
N LEU A 27 -7.12 6.67 -11.47
CA LEU A 27 -8.30 7.45 -11.06
C LEU A 27 -9.58 6.62 -11.07
N THR A 28 -9.58 5.47 -11.74
CA THR A 28 -10.76 4.61 -11.85
C THR A 28 -11.32 4.19 -10.49
N PRO A 29 -10.52 3.74 -9.50
CA PRO A 29 -11.02 3.42 -8.15
C PRO A 29 -11.65 4.64 -7.45
N LEU A 30 -11.06 5.83 -7.61
CA LEU A 30 -11.63 7.07 -7.07
C LEU A 30 -13.00 7.37 -7.70
N MET A 31 -13.13 7.16 -9.01
CA MET A 31 -14.40 7.36 -9.72
C MET A 31 -15.46 6.33 -9.32
N GLU A 32 -15.08 5.08 -9.05
CA GLU A 32 -15.97 4.05 -8.52
C GLU A 32 -16.44 4.40 -7.11
N TYR A 33 -15.53 4.85 -6.24
CA TYR A 33 -15.86 5.33 -4.90
C TYR A 33 -16.88 6.49 -4.98
N LEU A 34 -16.65 7.48 -5.83
CA LEU A 34 -17.55 8.62 -6.00
C LEU A 34 -18.94 8.19 -6.52
N GLN A 35 -18.99 7.21 -7.43
CA GLN A 35 -20.24 6.65 -7.93
C GLN A 35 -21.00 5.88 -6.84
N SER A 36 -20.30 5.23 -5.90
CA SER A 36 -20.93 4.57 -4.76
C SER A 36 -21.65 5.53 -3.81
N ARG A 37 -21.21 6.81 -3.78
CA ARG A 37 -21.78 7.88 -2.95
C ARG A 37 -23.03 8.50 -3.56
N GLY A 38 -23.27 8.31 -4.86
CA GLY A 38 -24.46 8.77 -5.57
C GLY A 38 -24.21 9.07 -7.04
N PRO A 39 -25.26 9.45 -7.80
CA PRO A 39 -25.14 9.80 -9.20
C PRO A 39 -24.28 11.06 -9.39
N VAL A 40 -23.09 10.86 -9.97
CA VAL A 40 -22.16 11.94 -10.31
C VAL A 40 -22.55 12.54 -11.66
N VAL A 41 -23.03 13.79 -11.65
CA VAL A 41 -23.57 14.48 -12.84
C VAL A 41 -22.60 15.49 -13.45
N ILE A 42 -21.59 15.91 -12.69
CA ILE A 42 -20.50 16.76 -13.16
C ILE A 42 -19.20 16.15 -12.65
N LYS A 43 -18.23 15.97 -13.54
CA LYS A 43 -16.86 15.57 -13.21
C LYS A 43 -15.93 16.49 -13.97
N ARG A 44 -15.21 17.37 -13.29
CA ARG A 44 -14.24 18.28 -13.91
C ARG A 44 -12.90 18.16 -13.22
N ALA A 45 -11.85 18.03 -14.01
CA ALA A 45 -10.49 18.12 -13.54
C ALA A 45 -9.83 19.38 -14.09
N TYR A 46 -9.04 20.06 -13.27
CA TYR A 46 -8.38 21.31 -13.62
C TYR A 46 -6.87 21.11 -13.57
N GLY A 47 -6.18 21.39 -14.69
CA GLY A 47 -4.73 21.32 -14.74
C GLY A 47 -4.16 21.59 -16.13
N ASP A 48 -2.83 21.64 -16.21
CA ASP A 48 -2.15 21.72 -17.49
C ASP A 48 -2.05 20.32 -18.14
N TRP A 49 -3.00 19.99 -19.01
CA TRP A 49 -3.03 18.67 -19.66
C TRP A 49 -1.86 18.46 -20.60
N SER A 50 -1.13 19.51 -21.01
CA SER A 50 0.13 19.34 -21.75
C SER A 50 1.20 18.64 -20.89
N ARG A 51 1.19 18.88 -19.58
CA ARG A 51 2.05 18.24 -18.58
C ARG A 51 1.52 16.88 -18.15
N PHE A 52 0.22 16.76 -17.92
CA PHE A 52 -0.42 15.54 -17.41
C PHE A 52 -1.05 14.68 -18.51
N SER A 53 -0.38 14.58 -19.66
CA SER A 53 -0.94 13.94 -20.87
C SER A 53 -1.25 12.45 -20.71
N ARG A 54 -0.49 11.73 -19.89
CA ARG A 54 -0.69 10.30 -19.61
C ARG A 54 -2.01 9.94 -18.93
N TYR A 55 -2.60 10.88 -18.18
CA TYR A 55 -3.84 10.66 -17.44
C TYR A 55 -5.10 10.99 -18.27
N ARG A 56 -4.92 11.56 -19.47
CA ARG A 56 -6.04 12.01 -20.30
C ARG A 56 -6.95 10.87 -20.69
N ASP A 57 -6.39 9.77 -21.19
CA ASP A 57 -7.18 8.63 -21.68
C ASP A 57 -8.00 8.01 -20.55
N GLU A 58 -7.41 7.82 -19.37
CA GLU A 58 -8.12 7.29 -18.21
C GLU A 58 -9.24 8.23 -17.72
N LEU A 59 -8.96 9.52 -17.60
CA LEU A 59 -9.96 10.53 -17.19
C LEU A 59 -11.10 10.63 -18.20
N MET A 60 -10.80 10.59 -19.50
CA MET A 60 -11.79 10.60 -20.57
C MET A 60 -12.65 9.32 -20.56
N ASN A 61 -12.03 8.15 -20.34
CA ASN A 61 -12.75 6.88 -20.19
C ASN A 61 -13.71 6.89 -18.99
N ASN A 62 -13.40 7.68 -17.96
CA ASN A 62 -14.27 7.89 -16.79
C ASN A 62 -15.27 9.05 -16.95
N ALA A 63 -15.38 9.62 -18.16
CA ALA A 63 -16.21 10.76 -18.50
C ALA A 63 -15.92 12.01 -17.63
N VAL A 64 -14.64 12.29 -17.38
CA VAL A 64 -14.19 13.50 -16.70
C VAL A 64 -13.87 14.58 -17.72
N ASP A 65 -14.48 15.75 -17.56
CA ASP A 65 -14.18 16.93 -18.37
C ASP A 65 -12.81 17.50 -17.99
N LEU A 66 -11.92 17.58 -18.97
CA LEU A 66 -10.56 18.10 -18.81
C LEU A 66 -10.53 19.61 -19.05
N ILE A 67 -10.44 20.40 -17.98
CA ILE A 67 -10.36 21.86 -18.05
C ILE A 67 -8.89 22.28 -18.14
N GLN A 68 -8.46 22.71 -19.33
CA GLN A 68 -7.08 23.12 -19.58
C GLN A 68 -6.76 24.45 -18.89
N ILE A 69 -5.73 24.45 -18.04
CA ILE A 69 -5.16 25.64 -17.42
C ILE A 69 -3.69 25.73 -17.82
N TYR A 70 -3.31 26.66 -18.70
CA TYR A 70 -1.92 26.79 -19.14
C TYR A 70 -1.02 27.37 -18.04
N SER A 71 0.08 26.70 -17.74
CA SER A 71 1.09 27.19 -16.79
C SER A 71 2.00 28.24 -17.44
N VAL A 72 1.54 29.49 -17.55
CA VAL A 72 2.40 30.63 -17.93
C VAL A 72 3.17 31.12 -16.71
N ARG A 73 4.49 31.32 -16.82
CA ARG A 73 5.44 31.75 -15.75
C ARG A 73 4.79 32.56 -14.61
N ALA A 74 5.00 32.08 -13.38
CA ALA A 74 4.68 32.70 -12.08
C ALA A 74 3.20 33.12 -11.86
N GLY A 75 2.42 32.20 -11.31
CA GLY A 75 1.10 32.47 -10.72
C GLY A 75 0.43 31.17 -10.26
N LYS A 76 0.61 30.83 -8.98
CA LYS A 76 0.24 29.52 -8.40
C LYS A 76 -1.26 29.24 -8.26
N ASN A 77 -2.16 30.19 -8.55
CA ASN A 77 -3.58 30.08 -8.13
C ASN A 77 -4.60 30.13 -9.28
N ARG A 78 -4.20 29.91 -10.55
CA ARG A 78 -5.16 30.00 -11.67
C ARG A 78 -6.15 28.84 -11.72
N ALA A 79 -5.67 27.61 -11.47
CA ALA A 79 -6.52 26.43 -11.41
C ALA A 79 -7.54 26.58 -10.27
N ASP A 80 -7.07 26.99 -9.09
CA ASP A 80 -7.91 27.19 -7.89
C ASP A 80 -9.00 28.24 -8.11
N ILE A 81 -8.64 29.40 -8.68
CA ILE A 81 -9.61 30.46 -8.98
C ILE A 81 -10.64 29.96 -9.99
N ARG A 82 -10.19 29.29 -11.07
CA ARG A 82 -11.11 28.80 -12.09
C ARG A 82 -12.05 27.73 -11.54
N MET A 83 -11.52 26.78 -10.78
CA MET A 83 -12.28 25.73 -10.12
C MET A 83 -13.30 26.31 -9.15
N ALA A 84 -12.93 27.31 -8.35
CA ALA A 84 -13.84 27.97 -7.41
C ALA A 84 -14.99 28.70 -8.11
N ILE A 85 -14.72 29.38 -9.22
CA ILE A 85 -15.76 30.04 -10.04
C ILE A 85 -16.73 29.00 -10.61
N ASP A 86 -16.21 27.94 -11.25
CA ASP A 86 -17.03 26.90 -11.86
C ASP A 86 -17.90 26.16 -10.81
N ALA A 87 -17.36 25.92 -9.60
CA ALA A 87 -18.09 25.30 -8.50
C ALA A 87 -19.21 26.21 -7.97
N LEU A 88 -18.94 27.50 -7.78
CA LEU A 88 -19.95 28.45 -7.32
C LEU A 88 -21.04 28.68 -8.37
N GLU A 89 -20.68 28.83 -9.64
CA GLU A 89 -21.65 28.93 -10.75
C GLU A 89 -22.55 27.70 -10.80
N THR A 90 -21.98 26.50 -10.62
CA THR A 90 -22.72 25.25 -10.54
C THR A 90 -23.71 25.25 -9.37
N ALA A 91 -23.28 25.70 -8.18
CA ALA A 91 -24.14 25.79 -7.00
C ALA A 91 -25.30 26.77 -7.17
N MET A 92 -25.12 27.83 -7.96
CA MET A 92 -26.15 28.83 -8.25
C MET A 92 -27.10 28.41 -9.37
N SER A 93 -26.58 27.77 -10.43
CA SER A 93 -27.34 27.45 -11.65
C SER A 93 -28.03 26.09 -11.63
N ARG A 94 -27.58 25.15 -10.80
CA ARG A 94 -28.08 23.77 -10.76
C ARG A 94 -28.55 23.39 -9.36
N SER A 95 -29.79 23.76 -9.03
CA SER A 95 -30.36 23.55 -7.71
C SER A 95 -30.48 22.08 -7.30
N GLN A 96 -30.58 21.16 -8.27
CA GLN A 96 -30.67 19.72 -8.06
C GLN A 96 -29.38 19.06 -7.55
N ILE A 97 -28.23 19.75 -7.63
CA ILE A 97 -26.96 19.24 -7.12
C ILE A 97 -26.86 19.60 -5.64
N SER A 98 -27.00 18.60 -4.79
CA SER A 98 -26.98 18.78 -3.33
C SER A 98 -25.59 18.56 -2.73
N THR A 99 -24.73 17.80 -3.39
CA THR A 99 -23.38 17.45 -2.89
C THR A 99 -22.28 17.96 -3.82
N PHE A 100 -21.31 18.65 -3.23
CA PHE A 100 -20.12 19.16 -3.91
C PHE A 100 -18.89 18.45 -3.37
N VAL A 101 -18.18 17.77 -4.26
CA VAL A 101 -16.94 17.07 -3.96
C VAL A 101 -15.76 17.92 -4.41
N ILE A 102 -14.91 18.30 -3.46
CA ILE A 102 -13.68 19.07 -3.69
C ILE A 102 -12.50 18.13 -3.46
N ILE A 103 -11.81 17.76 -4.54
CA ILE A 103 -10.65 16.88 -4.45
C ILE A 103 -9.38 17.74 -4.48
N SER A 104 -8.83 18.06 -3.31
CA SER A 104 -7.58 18.80 -3.11
C SER A 104 -7.09 18.65 -1.65
N GLY A 105 -5.79 18.87 -1.43
CA GLY A 105 -5.20 19.03 -0.10
C GLY A 105 -5.05 20.49 0.35
N ASP A 106 -5.30 21.47 -0.52
CA ASP A 106 -4.96 22.88 -0.30
C ASP A 106 -5.96 23.62 0.60
N SER A 107 -5.45 24.30 1.63
CA SER A 107 -6.26 25.17 2.50
C SER A 107 -6.92 26.36 1.79
N ASP A 108 -6.41 26.77 0.63
CA ASP A 108 -6.95 27.91 -0.12
C ASP A 108 -8.39 27.66 -0.63
N PHE A 109 -8.87 26.41 -0.64
CA PHE A 109 -10.27 26.07 -0.93
C PHE A 109 -11.23 26.24 0.27
N GLY A 110 -10.75 26.50 1.49
CA GLY A 110 -11.59 26.69 2.67
C GLY A 110 -12.71 27.74 2.51
N PRO A 111 -12.44 28.93 1.93
CA PRO A 111 -13.49 29.91 1.61
C PRO A 111 -14.55 29.42 0.63
N LEU A 112 -14.17 28.65 -0.39
CA LEU A 112 -15.11 28.04 -1.35
C LEU A 112 -16.06 27.08 -0.63
N VAL A 113 -15.50 26.17 0.17
CA VAL A 113 -16.28 25.20 0.96
C VAL A 113 -17.26 25.92 1.88
N THR A 114 -16.79 26.96 2.58
CA THR A 114 -17.65 27.80 3.44
C THR A 114 -18.81 28.41 2.65
N LYS A 115 -18.54 28.97 1.46
CA LYS A 115 -19.61 29.53 0.61
C LYS A 115 -20.59 28.47 0.12
N LEU A 116 -20.13 27.30 -0.33
CA LEU A 116 -21.02 26.21 -0.74
C LEU A 116 -21.99 25.82 0.38
N ARG A 117 -21.52 25.79 1.63
CA ARG A 117 -22.35 25.54 2.82
C ARG A 117 -23.34 26.67 3.10
N GLU A 118 -22.96 27.93 2.92
CA GLU A 118 -23.90 29.06 2.98
C GLU A 118 -25.05 28.93 1.96
N TYR A 119 -24.79 28.32 0.81
CA TYR A 119 -25.81 27.98 -0.21
C TYR A 119 -26.59 26.70 0.11
N GLY A 120 -26.40 26.09 1.29
CA GLY A 120 -27.09 24.88 1.72
C GLY A 120 -26.62 23.61 1.01
N ARG A 121 -25.40 23.61 0.46
CA ARG A 121 -24.82 22.42 -0.19
C ARG A 121 -24.03 21.59 0.81
N TYR A 122 -24.10 20.27 0.65
CA TYR A 122 -23.25 19.34 1.38
C TYR A 122 -21.85 19.30 0.75
N THR A 123 -20.81 19.41 1.55
CA THR A 123 -19.42 19.49 1.08
C THR A 123 -18.60 18.28 1.49
N LEU A 124 -18.12 17.53 0.50
CA LEU A 124 -17.23 16.38 0.67
C LEU A 124 -15.82 16.77 0.20
N GLY A 125 -14.88 16.88 1.12
CA GLY A 125 -13.46 17.02 0.80
C GLY A 125 -12.83 15.66 0.56
N ILE A 126 -12.01 15.54 -0.48
CA ILE A 126 -11.12 14.40 -0.68
C ILE A 126 -9.71 14.91 -0.88
N GLY A 127 -8.76 14.41 -0.11
CA GLY A 127 -7.38 14.84 -0.29
C GLY A 127 -6.36 13.92 0.37
N PRO A 128 -5.10 14.01 -0.03
CA PRO A 128 -4.03 13.20 0.52
C PRO A 128 -3.84 13.41 2.03
N ARG A 129 -3.64 12.37 2.83
CA ARG A 129 -3.52 12.55 4.29
C ARG A 129 -2.30 13.37 4.72
N ASN A 130 -1.16 13.19 4.05
CA ASN A 130 0.09 13.87 4.37
C ASN A 130 0.15 15.34 3.90
N ILE A 131 -0.69 15.75 2.93
CA ILE A 131 -0.71 17.12 2.40
C ILE A 131 -1.99 17.88 2.78
N ALA A 132 -3.10 17.20 3.08
CA ALA A 132 -4.36 17.83 3.43
C ALA A 132 -4.22 18.74 4.65
N HIS A 133 -4.36 20.05 4.42
CA HIS A 133 -4.23 21.02 5.49
C HIS A 133 -5.43 20.96 6.44
N ARG A 134 -5.19 20.95 7.76
CA ARG A 134 -6.25 20.81 8.79
C ARG A 134 -7.38 21.85 8.67
N LEU A 135 -7.10 23.03 8.11
CA LEU A 135 -8.14 24.04 7.86
C LEU A 135 -9.15 23.59 6.80
N LEU A 136 -8.70 23.01 5.68
CA LEU A 136 -9.60 22.47 4.66
C LEU A 136 -10.45 21.33 5.23
N VAL A 137 -9.81 20.41 5.95
CA VAL A 137 -10.47 19.27 6.60
C VAL A 137 -11.60 19.74 7.53
N LYS A 138 -11.35 20.80 8.31
CA LYS A 138 -12.36 21.37 9.22
C LYS A 138 -13.46 22.17 8.52
N SER A 139 -13.22 22.66 7.31
CA SER A 139 -14.21 23.46 6.57
C SER A 139 -15.30 22.58 5.95
N CYS A 140 -14.98 21.33 5.58
CA CYS A 140 -15.92 20.40 4.94
C CYS A 140 -16.96 19.82 5.91
N ASP A 141 -18.10 19.37 5.39
CA ASP A 141 -19.09 18.60 6.16
C ASP A 141 -18.64 17.13 6.36
N GLU A 142 -17.92 16.59 5.38
CA GLU A 142 -17.18 15.33 5.47
C GLU A 142 -15.85 15.47 4.75
N PHE A 143 -14.80 14.86 5.30
CA PHE A 143 -13.50 14.75 4.63
C PHE A 143 -13.07 13.29 4.61
N VAL A 144 -12.71 12.80 3.43
CA VAL A 144 -12.25 11.44 3.20
C VAL A 144 -10.84 11.51 2.62
N TYR A 145 -9.91 10.77 3.21
CA TYR A 145 -8.56 10.74 2.68
C TYR A 145 -8.52 10.01 1.34
N LEU A 146 -7.73 10.54 0.40
CA LEU A 146 -7.66 10.03 -0.97
C LEU A 146 -7.26 8.55 -0.99
N GLU A 147 -6.35 8.13 -0.11
CA GLU A 147 -5.90 6.75 0.09
C GLU A 147 -7.07 5.83 0.46
N THR A 148 -7.94 6.28 1.37
CA THR A 148 -9.16 5.56 1.76
C THR A 148 -10.15 5.47 0.60
N ALA A 149 -10.33 6.56 -0.14
CA ALA A 149 -11.23 6.60 -1.30
C ALA A 149 -10.78 5.67 -2.45
N LEU A 150 -9.47 5.40 -2.58
CA LEU A 150 -8.92 4.47 -3.57
C LEU A 150 -9.06 2.99 -3.19
N GLY A 151 -9.67 2.68 -2.03
CA GLY A 151 -9.72 1.31 -1.51
C GLY A 151 -8.38 0.81 -0.99
N GLU A 152 -7.40 1.70 -0.79
CA GLU A 152 -6.16 1.40 -0.05
C GLU A 152 -6.42 1.46 1.46
N ILE A 153 -7.37 0.67 1.96
CA ILE A 153 -7.75 0.66 3.38
C ILE A 153 -6.59 0.18 4.28
N ASN A 154 -5.51 -0.36 3.71
CA ASN A 154 -4.40 -0.96 4.46
C ASN A 154 -3.02 -0.39 4.07
N GLY A 155 -2.98 0.82 3.49
CA GLY A 155 -1.77 1.43 2.91
C GLY A 155 -1.24 2.69 3.59
N VAL A 156 -1.79 3.13 4.74
CA VAL A 156 -1.22 4.24 5.53
C VAL A 156 -0.93 3.76 6.94
N SER A 157 0.13 4.30 7.54
CA SER A 157 0.43 4.31 8.98
C SER A 157 -0.84 4.22 9.81
N GLU A 158 -0.88 3.29 10.77
CA GLU A 158 -1.95 3.20 11.77
C GLU A 158 -2.38 4.60 12.22
N PRO A 159 -3.70 4.86 12.39
CA PRO A 159 -4.16 6.13 12.94
C PRO A 159 -3.31 6.44 14.17
N THR A 160 -2.69 7.62 14.20
CA THR A 160 -1.74 7.93 15.26
C THR A 160 -2.44 7.77 16.61
N ALA A 161 -1.72 7.35 17.66
CA ALA A 161 -2.31 7.24 19.00
C ALA A 161 -3.06 8.54 19.42
N THR A 162 -2.58 9.68 18.92
CA THR A 162 -3.23 11.00 19.04
C THR A 162 -4.57 11.13 18.32
N ASP A 163 -4.74 10.54 17.13
CA ASP A 163 -6.00 10.56 16.38
C ASP A 163 -7.06 9.67 17.03
N GLN A 164 -6.66 8.48 17.49
CA GLN A 164 -7.55 7.57 18.24
C GLN A 164 -8.00 8.20 19.55
N GLU A 165 -7.08 8.80 20.31
CA GLU A 165 -7.40 9.47 21.58
C GLU A 165 -8.32 10.69 21.37
N SER A 166 -8.12 11.44 20.28
CA SER A 166 -9.02 12.55 19.91
C SER A 166 -10.44 12.06 19.60
N ALA A 167 -10.58 11.01 18.80
CA ALA A 167 -11.89 10.43 18.49
C ALA A 167 -12.58 9.84 19.73
N ARG A 168 -11.81 9.17 20.60
CA ARG A 168 -12.28 8.66 21.90
C ARG A 168 -12.74 9.80 22.81
N THR A 169 -12.00 10.91 22.83
CA THR A 169 -12.36 12.12 23.59
C THR A 169 -13.67 12.73 23.09
N VAL A 170 -13.87 12.80 21.77
CA VAL A 170 -15.12 13.30 21.16
C VAL A 170 -16.30 12.39 21.52
N LEU A 171 -16.13 11.07 21.44
CA LEU A 171 -17.14 10.10 21.87
C LEU A 171 -17.55 10.31 23.33
N LEU A 172 -16.57 10.39 24.24
CA LEU A 172 -16.81 10.60 25.67
C LEU A 172 -17.56 11.91 25.93
N ARG A 173 -17.16 13.01 25.26
CA ARG A 173 -17.85 14.31 25.38
C ARG A 173 -19.27 14.27 24.83
N ALA A 174 -19.49 13.58 23.70
CA ALA A 174 -20.82 13.43 23.10
C ALA A 174 -21.76 12.62 24.01
N VAL A 175 -21.27 11.49 24.55
CA VAL A 175 -22.01 10.67 25.52
C VAL A 175 -22.30 11.46 26.80
N GLN A 176 -21.33 12.22 27.31
CA GLN A 176 -21.51 13.07 28.49
C GLN A 176 -22.55 14.19 28.25
N ALA A 177 -22.54 14.83 27.07
CA ALA A 177 -23.49 15.86 26.71
C ALA A 177 -24.94 15.34 26.65
N HIS A 178 -25.14 14.12 26.14
CA HIS A 178 -26.44 13.46 26.21
C HIS A 178 -26.81 13.05 27.65
N GLY A 179 -25.83 12.61 28.45
CA GLY A 179 -26.01 12.30 29.87
C GLY A 179 -26.51 13.50 30.69
N GLN A 180 -25.93 14.68 30.49
CA GLN A 180 -26.35 15.93 31.14
C GLN A 180 -27.80 16.34 30.81
N ARG A 181 -28.31 15.91 29.66
CA ARG A 181 -29.70 16.17 29.21
C ARG A 181 -30.67 15.06 29.63
N GLY A 182 -30.20 14.02 30.33
CA GLY A 182 -31.01 12.84 30.67
C GLY A 182 -31.38 11.99 29.45
N GLU A 183 -30.67 12.12 28.33
CA GLU A 183 -30.96 11.42 27.07
C GLU A 183 -30.13 10.12 26.89
N VAL A 184 -29.71 9.50 27.99
CA VAL A 184 -28.99 8.22 27.97
C VAL A 184 -29.94 7.06 28.34
N PRO A 185 -29.89 5.92 27.63
CA PRO A 185 -28.96 5.59 26.56
C PRO A 185 -29.35 6.27 25.23
N VAL A 186 -28.37 6.81 24.50
CA VAL A 186 -28.59 7.60 23.28
C VAL A 186 -28.51 6.69 22.05
N LEU A 187 -29.41 6.89 21.08
CA LEU A 187 -29.36 6.16 19.80
C LEU A 187 -28.01 6.42 19.10
N ALA A 188 -27.33 5.37 18.63
CA ALA A 188 -26.01 5.48 18.00
C ALA A 188 -26.02 6.44 16.80
N ALA A 189 -27.08 6.46 15.99
CA ALA A 189 -27.22 7.41 14.90
C ALA A 189 -27.28 8.88 15.39
N LYS A 190 -28.01 9.14 16.49
CA LYS A 190 -28.08 10.47 17.12
C LYS A 190 -26.74 10.85 17.76
N LEU A 191 -26.06 9.89 18.38
CA LEU A 191 -24.72 10.08 18.94
C LEU A 191 -23.70 10.43 17.86
N LYS A 192 -23.71 9.72 16.72
CA LYS A 192 -22.85 10.03 15.57
C LYS A 192 -23.07 11.45 15.08
N GLN A 193 -24.33 11.90 14.95
CA GLN A 193 -24.63 13.28 14.58
C GLN A 193 -24.06 14.27 15.60
N THR A 194 -24.20 14.01 16.90
CA THR A 194 -23.60 14.85 17.94
C THR A 194 -22.08 14.87 17.88
N MET A 195 -21.43 13.73 17.63
CA MET A 195 -19.97 13.65 17.45
C MET A 195 -19.52 14.47 16.23
N LEU A 196 -20.21 14.36 15.09
CA LEU A 196 -19.92 15.14 13.90
C LEU A 196 -20.15 16.65 14.10
N LEU A 197 -21.12 17.03 14.94
CA LEU A 197 -21.33 18.43 15.33
C LEU A 197 -20.21 18.96 16.24
N MET A 198 -19.62 18.10 17.08
CA MET A 198 -18.51 18.45 17.98
C MET A 198 -17.17 18.47 17.26
N ASP A 199 -16.95 17.49 16.39
CA ASP A 199 -15.75 17.35 15.57
C ASP A 199 -16.13 16.80 14.18
N PRO A 200 -16.28 17.68 13.18
CA PRO A 200 -16.55 17.29 11.80
C PRO A 200 -15.45 16.43 11.16
N THR A 201 -14.27 16.34 11.79
CA THR A 201 -13.15 15.53 11.28
C THR A 201 -13.28 14.05 11.62
N PHE A 202 -14.23 13.68 12.49
CA PHE A 202 -14.50 12.29 12.83
C PHE A 202 -15.12 11.54 11.64
N ASN A 203 -14.43 10.52 11.14
CA ASN A 203 -14.94 9.58 10.15
C ASN A 203 -14.36 8.19 10.44
N GLU A 204 -15.20 7.18 10.56
CA GLU A 204 -14.80 5.83 10.97
C GLU A 204 -13.93 5.13 9.93
N ALA A 205 -14.13 5.48 8.66
CA ALA A 205 -13.29 5.01 7.56
C ALA A 205 -11.84 5.50 7.71
N ASN A 206 -11.62 6.66 8.34
CA ASN A 206 -10.27 7.17 8.62
C ASN A 206 -9.51 6.31 9.65
N PHE A 207 -10.22 5.45 10.38
CA PHE A 207 -9.69 4.51 11.37
C PHE A 207 -9.76 3.05 10.89
N GLY A 208 -10.14 2.81 9.63
CA GLY A 208 -10.21 1.47 9.03
C GLY A 208 -11.53 0.71 9.25
N TYR A 209 -12.60 1.39 9.66
CA TYR A 209 -13.91 0.75 9.87
C TYR A 209 -14.90 1.13 8.77
N ASP A 210 -15.59 0.14 8.22
CA ASP A 210 -16.63 0.35 7.19
C ASP A 210 -17.93 0.95 7.74
N GLN A 211 -18.17 0.82 9.06
CA GLN A 211 -19.40 1.26 9.72
C GLN A 211 -19.13 1.83 11.12
N PHE A 212 -19.93 2.82 11.52
CA PHE A 212 -19.88 3.41 12.87
C PHE A 212 -20.06 2.39 13.99
N LYS A 213 -20.91 1.39 13.75
CA LYS A 213 -21.13 0.29 14.69
C LYS A 213 -19.82 -0.46 14.96
N SER A 214 -19.08 -0.82 13.91
CA SER A 214 -17.82 -1.55 14.03
C SER A 214 -16.77 -0.74 14.80
N TRP A 215 -16.70 0.57 14.58
CA TRP A 215 -15.84 1.44 15.36
C TRP A 215 -16.26 1.51 16.84
N LEU A 216 -17.56 1.61 17.13
CA LEU A 216 -18.10 1.62 18.50
C LEU A 216 -17.83 0.31 19.25
N ASP A 217 -17.86 -0.83 18.56
CA ASP A 217 -17.58 -2.14 19.16
C ASP A 217 -16.17 -2.18 19.76
N ASP A 218 -15.20 -1.49 19.15
CA ASP A 218 -13.83 -1.36 19.66
C ASP A 218 -13.68 -0.30 20.78
N GLN A 219 -14.74 0.47 21.08
CA GLN A 219 -14.79 1.46 22.16
C GLN A 219 -15.55 0.99 23.41
N ARG A 220 -15.87 -0.32 23.51
CA ARG A 220 -16.58 -0.92 24.66
C ARG A 220 -15.88 -0.73 26.01
N GLU A 221 -14.57 -0.43 25.99
CA GLU A 221 -13.84 -0.07 27.21
C GLU A 221 -14.35 1.22 27.87
N VAL A 222 -14.97 2.14 27.12
CA VAL A 222 -15.39 3.47 27.62
C VAL A 222 -16.88 3.74 27.56
N ALA A 223 -17.64 2.97 26.77
CA ALA A 223 -19.08 3.14 26.65
C ALA A 223 -19.80 1.78 26.58
N ASN A 224 -20.99 1.70 27.17
CA ASN A 224 -21.86 0.52 27.07
C ASN A 224 -22.69 0.58 25.79
N LEU A 225 -22.71 -0.53 25.04
CA LEU A 225 -23.54 -0.70 23.85
C LEU A 225 -24.78 -1.53 24.19
N LEU A 226 -25.95 -0.91 24.04
CA LEU A 226 -27.26 -1.50 24.34
C LEU A 226 -28.04 -1.67 23.04
N VAL A 227 -28.87 -2.71 22.97
CA VAL A 227 -29.76 -2.95 21.83
C VAL A 227 -31.20 -3.00 22.33
N LYS A 228 -32.08 -2.28 21.64
CA LYS A 228 -33.52 -2.32 21.85
C LYS A 228 -34.20 -2.17 20.49
N GLU A 229 -35.17 -3.03 20.19
CA GLU A 229 -35.95 -2.95 18.93
C GLU A 229 -35.07 -2.90 17.66
N MET A 230 -34.01 -3.73 17.60
CA MET A 230 -33.01 -3.75 16.52
C MET A 230 -32.21 -2.45 16.31
N GLN A 231 -32.33 -1.49 17.22
CA GLN A 231 -31.60 -0.24 17.21
C GLN A 231 -30.46 -0.27 18.24
N LEU A 232 -29.31 0.30 17.86
CA LEU A 232 -28.13 0.41 18.71
C LEU A 232 -28.18 1.69 19.53
N TYR A 233 -27.97 1.56 20.83
CA TYR A 233 -27.90 2.64 21.79
C TYR A 233 -26.55 2.61 22.53
N VAL A 234 -26.09 3.77 22.97
CA VAL A 234 -24.81 3.96 23.64
C VAL A 234 -25.06 4.67 24.97
N ALA A 235 -24.40 4.22 26.03
CA ALA A 235 -24.52 4.80 27.36
C ALA A 235 -23.14 4.93 28.04
N PRO A 236 -23.01 5.81 29.05
CA PRO A 236 -21.86 5.80 29.95
C PRO A 236 -21.62 4.40 30.54
N LYS A 237 -20.35 4.07 30.85
CA LYS A 237 -19.99 2.73 31.34
C LYS A 237 -20.62 2.38 32.70
N ASP A 238 -20.87 3.39 33.51
CA ASP A 238 -21.55 3.35 34.81
C ASP A 238 -23.09 3.34 34.70
N PHE A 239 -23.65 3.40 33.49
CA PHE A 239 -25.09 3.41 33.27
C PHE A 239 -25.70 2.02 33.48
N ALA A 240 -26.58 1.91 34.47
CA ALA A 240 -27.40 0.72 34.68
C ALA A 240 -28.55 0.68 33.65
N ALA A 241 -28.57 -0.35 32.81
CA ALA A 241 -29.58 -0.48 31.77
C ALA A 241 -31.01 -0.56 32.38
N PRO A 242 -31.93 0.35 32.01
CA PRO A 242 -33.32 0.25 32.43
C PRO A 242 -34.00 -0.96 31.78
N GLY A 243 -35.03 -1.50 32.44
CA GLY A 243 -35.80 -2.64 31.92
C GLY A 243 -36.28 -2.40 30.48
N GLY A 244 -35.94 -3.33 29.57
CA GLY A 244 -36.27 -3.26 28.15
C GLY A 244 -35.08 -2.97 27.21
N PHE A 245 -33.88 -2.74 27.73
CA PHE A 245 -32.64 -2.73 26.95
C PHE A 245 -31.85 -4.01 27.24
N ALA A 246 -31.40 -4.71 26.19
CA ALA A 246 -30.42 -5.79 26.32
C ALA A 246 -29.01 -5.22 26.07
N LEU A 247 -27.99 -5.77 26.74
CA LEU A 247 -26.61 -5.59 26.27
C LEU A 247 -26.51 -6.17 24.86
N SER A 248 -25.79 -5.49 23.97
CA SER A 248 -25.56 -6.00 22.61
C SER A 248 -24.95 -7.41 22.69
N PRO A 249 -25.66 -8.47 22.22
CA PRO A 249 -25.25 -9.83 22.48
C PRO A 249 -24.02 -10.20 21.65
N VAL A 250 -22.88 -10.34 22.34
CA VAL A 250 -21.71 -11.08 21.85
C VAL A 250 -21.27 -12.18 22.85
N GLU A 251 -21.87 -12.27 24.04
CA GLU A 251 -21.33 -13.09 25.15
C GLU A 251 -22.26 -14.21 25.65
N ALA A 252 -22.98 -14.92 24.78
CA ALA A 252 -23.72 -16.13 25.20
C ALA A 252 -23.39 -17.40 24.40
N LEU A 253 -22.35 -17.37 23.57
CA LEU A 253 -21.79 -18.55 22.89
C LEU A 253 -20.24 -18.58 22.91
N ALA A 254 -19.59 -17.76 23.74
CA ALA A 254 -18.14 -17.54 23.71
C ALA A 254 -17.41 -17.94 25.00
N GLU A 255 -17.96 -18.88 25.80
CA GLU A 255 -17.23 -19.48 26.94
C GLU A 255 -16.85 -20.96 26.74
N GLU A 256 -17.09 -21.54 25.57
CA GLU A 256 -16.40 -22.77 25.14
C GLU A 256 -15.80 -22.54 23.74
N SER A 257 -14.46 -22.57 23.68
CA SER A 257 -13.58 -22.22 22.56
C SER A 257 -13.34 -20.72 22.33
N ALA A 258 -12.24 -20.22 22.92
CA ALA A 258 -11.50 -19.16 22.25
C ALA A 258 -11.21 -19.62 20.82
N PRO A 259 -11.48 -18.83 19.76
CA PRO A 259 -11.05 -19.21 18.44
C PRO A 259 -9.52 -19.18 18.42
N LYS A 260 -8.90 -20.35 18.51
CA LYS A 260 -7.60 -20.58 17.88
C LYS A 260 -7.71 -19.97 16.49
N HIS A 261 -6.81 -19.08 16.10
CA HIS A 261 -6.76 -18.59 14.72
C HIS A 261 -6.74 -19.80 13.79
N THR A 262 -7.87 -20.13 13.15
CA THR A 262 -7.91 -21.27 12.26
C THR A 262 -7.05 -20.95 11.05
N HIS A 263 -6.29 -21.92 10.54
CA HIS A 263 -5.46 -21.77 9.35
C HIS A 263 -6.23 -21.12 8.18
N GLU A 264 -7.54 -21.38 8.09
CA GLU A 264 -8.44 -20.75 7.13
C GLU A 264 -8.39 -19.21 7.14
N VAL A 265 -8.48 -18.59 8.32
CA VAL A 265 -8.48 -17.12 8.46
C VAL A 265 -7.14 -16.56 8.03
N LEU A 266 -6.04 -17.17 8.46
CA LEU A 266 -4.68 -16.75 8.13
C LEU A 266 -4.40 -16.85 6.62
N TYR A 267 -4.84 -17.94 5.98
CA TYR A 267 -4.68 -18.13 4.53
C TYR A 267 -5.49 -17.11 3.73
N ARG A 268 -6.76 -16.87 4.11
CA ARG A 268 -7.59 -15.86 3.45
C ARG A 268 -7.00 -14.46 3.59
N GLN A 269 -6.44 -14.11 4.75
CA GLN A 269 -5.75 -12.84 4.96
C GLN A 269 -4.56 -12.69 4.02
N ILE A 270 -3.70 -13.71 3.90
CA ILE A 270 -2.55 -13.68 2.98
C ILE A 270 -3.00 -13.54 1.53
N PHE A 271 -4.00 -14.33 1.10
CA PHE A 271 -4.45 -14.29 -0.28
C PHE A 271 -5.13 -12.96 -0.62
N ASN A 272 -5.90 -12.39 0.29
CA ASN A 272 -6.48 -11.05 0.13
C ASN A 272 -5.39 -9.99 0.02
N ARG A 273 -4.39 -10.03 0.91
CA ARG A 273 -3.23 -9.12 0.87
C ARG A 273 -2.46 -9.19 -0.44
N LEU A 274 -2.29 -10.40 -0.98
CA LEU A 274 -1.56 -10.64 -2.24
C LEU A 274 -2.45 -10.53 -3.50
N LYS A 275 -3.72 -10.14 -3.32
CA LYS A 275 -4.74 -10.03 -4.37
C LYS A 275 -4.91 -11.33 -5.19
N MET A 276 -4.89 -12.49 -4.53
CA MET A 276 -4.93 -13.81 -5.17
C MET A 276 -6.33 -14.47 -5.15
N THR A 277 -7.27 -13.96 -4.36
CA THR A 277 -8.59 -14.59 -4.05
C THR A 277 -9.79 -14.04 -4.82
N SER A 278 -9.63 -13.00 -5.64
CA SER A 278 -10.75 -12.34 -6.31
C SER A 278 -11.43 -13.16 -7.41
N VAL A 279 -10.78 -14.22 -7.90
CA VAL A 279 -11.27 -15.05 -9.00
C VAL A 279 -11.70 -16.41 -8.48
N ASP A 280 -12.94 -16.80 -8.77
CA ASP A 280 -13.46 -18.12 -8.42
C ASP A 280 -12.69 -19.24 -9.15
N TYR A 281 -12.70 -20.43 -8.55
CA TYR A 281 -11.95 -21.59 -9.02
C TYR A 281 -12.28 -22.00 -10.47
N ALA A 282 -13.56 -21.98 -10.85
CA ALA A 282 -13.98 -22.41 -12.18
C ALA A 282 -13.48 -21.44 -13.25
N THR A 283 -13.72 -20.14 -13.05
CA THR A 283 -13.23 -19.08 -13.94
C THR A 283 -11.71 -19.11 -14.06
N ARG A 284 -11.01 -19.27 -12.93
CA ARG A 284 -9.55 -19.33 -12.90
C ARG A 284 -9.02 -20.47 -13.78
N ARG A 285 -9.55 -21.69 -13.59
CA ARG A 285 -9.10 -22.86 -14.37
C ARG A 285 -9.43 -22.72 -15.84
N ASP A 286 -10.63 -22.29 -16.19
CA ASP A 286 -11.02 -22.08 -17.59
C ASP A 286 -10.06 -21.14 -18.30
N VAL A 287 -9.75 -20.00 -17.69
CA VAL A 287 -8.84 -19.01 -18.28
C VAL A 287 -7.43 -19.55 -18.39
N LEU A 288 -6.91 -20.26 -17.38
CA LEU A 288 -5.58 -20.87 -17.46
C LEU A 288 -5.49 -21.91 -18.58
N ARG A 289 -6.54 -22.71 -18.80
CA ARG A 289 -6.59 -23.68 -19.90
C ARG A 289 -6.59 -23.00 -21.26
N ASP A 290 -7.39 -21.96 -21.41
CA ASP A 290 -7.43 -21.20 -22.67
C ASP A 290 -6.11 -20.48 -22.94
N LEU A 291 -5.48 -19.91 -21.91
CA LEU A 291 -4.12 -19.33 -22.03
C LEU A 291 -3.10 -20.38 -22.49
N TYR A 292 -3.12 -21.57 -21.89
CA TYR A 292 -2.25 -22.67 -22.30
C TYR A 292 -2.49 -23.05 -23.77
N ARG A 293 -3.75 -23.22 -24.19
CA ARG A 293 -4.11 -23.59 -25.55
C ARG A 293 -3.59 -22.57 -26.57
N GLU A 294 -3.85 -21.28 -26.32
CA GLU A 294 -3.44 -20.20 -27.22
C GLU A 294 -1.92 -20.07 -27.36
N LEU A 295 -1.18 -20.23 -26.26
CA LEU A 295 0.28 -20.17 -26.26
C LEU A 295 0.92 -21.42 -26.87
N ARG A 296 0.27 -22.59 -26.76
CA ARG A 296 0.74 -23.83 -27.39
C ARG A 296 0.50 -23.84 -28.89
N GLU A 297 -0.66 -23.34 -29.34
CA GLU A 297 -1.00 -23.28 -30.77
C GLU A 297 -0.19 -22.20 -31.51
N GLN A 298 0.07 -21.05 -30.86
CA GLN A 298 0.69 -19.90 -31.52
C GLN A 298 1.77 -19.24 -30.63
N PRO A 299 2.88 -19.95 -30.37
CA PRO A 299 3.93 -19.48 -29.47
C PRO A 299 4.61 -18.21 -30.01
N GLY A 300 4.71 -17.16 -29.19
CA GLY A 300 5.43 -15.92 -29.54
C GLY A 300 4.76 -15.05 -30.60
N ARG A 301 3.53 -15.36 -31.01
CA ARG A 301 2.82 -14.57 -32.03
C ARG A 301 2.24 -13.27 -31.48
N ARG A 302 1.78 -13.31 -30.22
CA ARG A 302 1.00 -12.25 -29.57
C ARG A 302 1.73 -11.77 -28.32
N THR A 303 1.52 -10.51 -27.96
CA THR A 303 1.88 -10.00 -26.64
C THR A 303 0.86 -10.46 -25.60
N ALA A 304 1.19 -10.38 -24.31
CA ALA A 304 0.23 -10.73 -23.27
C ALA A 304 -1.02 -9.83 -23.30
N ASP A 305 -0.89 -8.52 -23.53
CA ASP A 305 -2.07 -7.63 -23.60
C ASP A 305 -2.98 -7.98 -24.78
N GLN A 306 -2.40 -8.28 -25.95
CA GLN A 306 -3.15 -8.71 -27.14
C GLN A 306 -3.90 -10.02 -26.89
N LEU A 307 -3.21 -11.01 -26.31
CA LEU A 307 -3.82 -12.30 -26.00
C LEU A 307 -4.98 -12.17 -25.00
N LEU A 308 -4.80 -11.36 -23.96
CA LEU A 308 -5.85 -11.13 -22.96
C LEU A 308 -7.03 -10.36 -23.53
N GLU A 309 -6.80 -9.43 -24.45
CA GLU A 309 -7.85 -8.70 -25.15
C GLU A 309 -8.68 -9.63 -26.06
N GLU A 310 -8.03 -10.47 -26.86
CA GLU A 310 -8.70 -11.45 -27.71
C GLU A 310 -9.52 -12.48 -26.89
N LEU A 311 -8.97 -12.93 -25.76
CA LEU A 311 -9.71 -13.79 -24.84
C LEU A 311 -10.91 -13.08 -24.24
N ARG A 312 -10.79 -11.81 -23.86
CA ARG A 312 -11.90 -10.98 -23.36
C ARG A 312 -13.04 -10.92 -24.38
N GLU A 313 -12.72 -10.54 -25.62
CA GLU A 313 -13.69 -10.47 -26.72
C GLU A 313 -14.36 -11.83 -26.99
N ARG A 314 -13.57 -12.91 -26.94
CA ARG A 314 -14.09 -14.27 -27.10
C ARG A 314 -15.08 -14.63 -25.99
N TYR A 315 -14.75 -14.36 -24.72
CA TYR A 315 -15.67 -14.64 -23.61
C TYR A 315 -16.95 -13.81 -23.73
N GLU A 316 -16.82 -12.53 -24.07
CA GLU A 316 -17.96 -11.63 -24.27
C GLU A 316 -18.91 -12.14 -25.38
N SER A 317 -18.35 -12.62 -26.49
CA SER A 317 -19.15 -13.20 -27.59
C SER A 317 -19.92 -14.48 -27.20
N HIS A 318 -19.46 -15.19 -26.15
CA HIS A 318 -20.13 -16.38 -25.61
C HIS A 318 -21.02 -16.06 -24.40
N GLY A 319 -21.21 -14.78 -24.07
CA GLY A 319 -22.01 -14.34 -22.92
C GLY A 319 -21.33 -14.54 -21.56
N LEU A 320 -20.01 -14.77 -21.53
CA LEU A 320 -19.21 -14.90 -20.31
C LEU A 320 -18.54 -13.55 -20.03
N ILE A 321 -19.01 -12.82 -19.02
CA ILE A 321 -18.41 -11.52 -18.65
C ILE A 321 -17.15 -11.79 -17.81
N ARG A 322 -15.97 -11.63 -18.42
CA ARG A 322 -14.67 -11.71 -17.76
C ARG A 322 -13.89 -10.42 -18.01
N SER A 323 -13.75 -9.59 -16.98
CA SER A 323 -13.09 -8.27 -17.12
C SER A 323 -11.60 -8.40 -17.48
N LYS A 324 -11.04 -7.40 -18.18
CA LYS A 324 -9.59 -7.37 -18.48
C LYS A 324 -8.75 -7.43 -17.20
N THR A 325 -9.23 -6.83 -16.11
CA THR A 325 -8.62 -6.90 -14.78
C THR A 325 -8.56 -8.33 -14.25
N THR A 326 -9.66 -9.08 -14.33
CA THR A 326 -9.72 -10.50 -13.94
C THR A 326 -8.74 -11.35 -14.75
N LEU A 327 -8.69 -11.15 -16.07
CA LEU A 327 -7.79 -11.89 -16.96
C LEU A 327 -6.31 -11.58 -16.64
N ARG A 328 -5.98 -10.32 -16.36
CA ARG A 328 -4.64 -9.91 -15.91
C ARG A 328 -4.26 -10.52 -14.56
N GLN A 329 -5.19 -10.59 -13.61
CA GLN A 329 -4.95 -11.25 -12.32
C GLN A 329 -4.58 -12.72 -12.51
N ILE A 330 -5.33 -13.45 -13.35
CA ILE A 330 -5.05 -14.87 -13.65
C ILE A 330 -3.73 -15.03 -14.39
N TRP A 331 -3.42 -14.14 -15.35
CA TRP A 331 -2.12 -14.09 -16.01
C TRP A 331 -0.97 -13.92 -15.01
N GLN A 332 -1.10 -12.99 -14.06
CA GLN A 332 -0.07 -12.74 -13.06
C GLN A 332 0.24 -13.97 -12.20
N MET A 333 -0.72 -14.88 -12.01
CA MET A 333 -0.48 -16.14 -11.28
C MET A 333 0.55 -17.01 -11.98
N GLY A 334 0.37 -17.26 -13.28
CA GLY A 334 1.34 -17.99 -14.10
C GLY A 334 2.69 -17.27 -14.14
N PHE A 335 2.68 -15.95 -14.26
CA PHE A 335 3.91 -15.14 -14.32
C PHE A 335 4.75 -15.27 -13.04
N ARG A 336 4.13 -15.11 -11.86
CA ARG A 336 4.82 -15.24 -10.55
C ARG A 336 5.46 -16.61 -10.35
N GLN A 337 4.90 -17.64 -10.98
CA GLN A 337 5.39 -19.01 -10.90
C GLN A 337 6.25 -19.43 -12.10
N ARG A 338 6.73 -18.45 -12.88
CA ARG A 338 7.61 -18.69 -14.05
C ARG A 338 6.98 -19.69 -15.04
N ALA A 339 5.67 -19.56 -15.27
CA ALA A 339 4.95 -20.38 -16.24
C ALA A 339 5.11 -19.87 -17.69
N PHE A 340 5.63 -18.66 -17.86
CA PHE A 340 5.84 -18.03 -19.15
C PHE A 340 7.33 -17.77 -19.40
N ASP A 341 7.70 -17.81 -20.67
CA ASP A 341 9.01 -17.45 -21.18
C ASP A 341 8.88 -16.24 -22.12
N TYR A 342 9.79 -15.29 -21.99
CA TYR A 342 9.87 -14.07 -22.79
C TYR A 342 11.25 -14.06 -23.43
N ARG A 343 11.40 -14.88 -24.48
CA ARG A 343 12.69 -15.15 -25.14
C ARG A 343 13.37 -13.84 -25.54
N GLY A 344 14.64 -13.68 -25.15
CA GLY A 344 15.52 -12.66 -25.74
C GLY A 344 16.00 -11.50 -24.85
N GLY A 345 16.14 -11.66 -23.54
CA GLY A 345 16.82 -10.67 -22.68
C GLY A 345 16.14 -9.29 -22.59
N GLN A 346 14.95 -9.14 -23.18
CA GLN A 346 14.12 -7.95 -23.09
C GLN A 346 13.35 -7.94 -21.76
N THR A 347 13.09 -6.75 -21.22
CA THR A 347 12.33 -6.56 -19.99
C THR A 347 10.93 -7.17 -20.12
N THR A 348 10.61 -8.12 -19.23
CA THR A 348 9.28 -8.75 -19.17
C THR A 348 8.18 -7.70 -19.03
N SER A 349 7.24 -7.66 -19.99
CA SER A 349 6.08 -6.75 -19.94
C SER A 349 4.89 -7.34 -20.69
N PHE A 350 3.72 -6.71 -20.55
CA PHE A 350 2.53 -7.11 -21.30
C PHE A 350 2.61 -6.82 -22.80
N HIS A 351 3.63 -6.08 -23.25
CA HIS A 351 3.81 -5.63 -24.63
C HIS A 351 4.91 -6.39 -25.38
N VAL A 352 5.48 -7.43 -24.77
CA VAL A 352 6.48 -8.30 -25.41
C VAL A 352 5.84 -9.64 -25.79
N PRO A 353 6.26 -10.29 -26.89
CA PRO A 353 5.80 -11.62 -27.21
C PRO A 353 6.10 -12.64 -26.12
N VAL A 354 5.22 -13.63 -25.98
CA VAL A 354 5.24 -14.58 -24.87
C VAL A 354 5.13 -16.03 -25.34
N TRP A 355 5.84 -16.91 -24.64
CA TRP A 355 5.87 -18.36 -24.80
C TRP A 355 5.49 -19.05 -23.48
N LEU A 356 5.14 -20.32 -23.55
CA LEU A 356 5.14 -21.19 -22.37
C LEU A 356 6.60 -21.44 -21.96
N ALA A 357 6.84 -21.60 -20.65
CA ALA A 357 8.14 -22.05 -20.17
C ALA A 357 8.49 -23.42 -20.78
N GLU A 358 9.78 -23.61 -21.11
CA GLU A 358 10.24 -24.78 -21.90
C GLU A 358 9.96 -26.13 -21.24
N ASP A 359 9.87 -26.14 -19.91
CA ASP A 359 9.59 -27.32 -19.09
C ASP A 359 8.10 -27.58 -18.85
N ILE A 360 7.20 -26.85 -19.53
CA ILE A 360 5.75 -27.07 -19.50
C ILE A 360 5.31 -27.88 -20.73
N ASP A 361 5.05 -29.16 -20.53
CA ASP A 361 4.69 -30.13 -21.57
C ASP A 361 3.18 -30.38 -21.74
N SER A 362 2.39 -29.98 -20.75
CA SER A 362 0.97 -30.32 -20.64
C SER A 362 0.16 -29.21 -19.99
N GLU A 363 -1.14 -29.18 -20.29
CA GLU A 363 -2.10 -28.25 -19.69
C GLU A 363 -2.13 -28.41 -18.16
N ALA A 364 -2.14 -29.66 -17.68
CA ALA A 364 -2.12 -29.96 -16.26
C ALA A 364 -0.87 -29.39 -15.57
N THR A 365 0.32 -29.48 -16.20
CA THR A 365 1.55 -28.87 -15.69
C THR A 365 1.49 -27.35 -15.66
N PHE A 366 0.91 -26.71 -16.69
CA PHE A 366 0.73 -25.26 -16.71
C PHE A 366 -0.20 -24.77 -15.59
N VAL A 367 -1.36 -25.39 -15.45
CA VAL A 367 -2.37 -25.01 -14.44
C VAL A 367 -1.81 -25.21 -13.03
N ARG A 368 -1.25 -26.40 -12.75
CA ARG A 368 -0.64 -26.71 -11.46
C ARG A 368 0.46 -25.71 -11.11
N ARG A 369 1.31 -25.35 -12.09
CA ARG A 369 2.35 -24.35 -11.91
C ARG A 369 1.81 -22.97 -11.58
N ALA A 370 0.77 -22.50 -12.28
CA ALA A 370 0.17 -21.21 -11.99
C ALA A 370 -0.49 -21.19 -10.60
N GLU A 371 -1.19 -22.26 -10.23
CA GLU A 371 -1.87 -22.38 -8.93
C GLU A 371 -0.91 -22.64 -7.76
N SER A 372 0.30 -23.15 -8.00
CA SER A 372 1.30 -23.39 -6.94
C SER A 372 1.69 -22.10 -6.20
N GLY A 373 1.40 -20.93 -6.80
CA GLY A 373 1.57 -19.64 -6.16
C GLY A 373 0.80 -19.46 -4.86
N PHE A 374 -0.37 -20.09 -4.72
CA PHE A 374 -1.14 -20.03 -3.47
C PHE A 374 -0.38 -20.70 -2.34
N VAL A 375 0.08 -21.94 -2.55
CA VAL A 375 0.79 -22.69 -1.51
C VAL A 375 2.17 -22.07 -1.25
N TYR A 376 2.83 -21.58 -2.30
CA TYR A 376 4.06 -20.79 -2.15
C TYR A 376 3.86 -19.55 -1.27
N ALA A 377 2.74 -18.82 -1.43
CA ALA A 377 2.46 -17.64 -0.62
C ALA A 377 2.33 -17.98 0.87
N VAL A 378 1.74 -19.14 1.20
CA VAL A 378 1.61 -19.63 2.58
C VAL A 378 2.98 -20.00 3.15
N VAL A 379 3.78 -20.78 2.41
CA VAL A 379 5.15 -21.14 2.81
C VAL A 379 6.04 -19.90 2.95
N ASN A 380 5.91 -18.94 2.04
CA ASN A 380 6.67 -17.69 2.07
C ASN A 380 6.29 -16.81 3.28
N ALA A 381 5.04 -16.86 3.72
CA ALA A 381 4.58 -16.22 4.95
C ALA A 381 5.02 -16.95 6.23
N GLY A 382 5.63 -18.14 6.11
CA GLY A 382 6.10 -18.94 7.24
C GLY A 382 4.99 -19.65 8.00
N LEU A 383 3.80 -19.81 7.41
CA LEU A 383 2.71 -20.55 8.03
C LEU A 383 2.85 -22.05 7.77
N GLU A 384 2.36 -22.86 8.72
CA GLU A 384 2.22 -24.30 8.50
C GLU A 384 1.19 -24.59 7.42
N ILE A 385 1.36 -25.72 6.73
CA ILE A 385 0.47 -26.15 5.64
C ILE A 385 -0.58 -27.11 6.19
N ASP A 386 -1.83 -26.66 6.17
CA ASP A 386 -3.02 -27.48 6.33
C ASP A 386 -3.65 -27.71 4.95
N SER A 387 -3.40 -28.90 4.40
CA SER A 387 -3.86 -29.25 3.05
C SER A 387 -5.39 -29.28 2.93
N ALA A 388 -6.11 -29.62 4.00
CA ALA A 388 -7.58 -29.68 3.96
C ALA A 388 -8.18 -28.27 3.91
N GLU A 389 -7.65 -27.34 4.71
CA GLU A 389 -8.08 -25.93 4.67
C GLU A 389 -7.73 -25.25 3.34
N LEU A 390 -6.54 -25.52 2.79
CA LEU A 390 -6.17 -25.00 1.48
C LEU A 390 -7.04 -25.57 0.36
N ALA A 391 -7.37 -26.86 0.40
CA ALA A 391 -8.29 -27.47 -0.56
C ALA A 391 -9.69 -26.84 -0.45
N ALA A 392 -10.18 -26.59 0.78
CA ALA A 392 -11.43 -25.87 1.02
C ALA A 392 -11.45 -24.48 0.36
N ILE A 393 -10.38 -23.69 0.55
CA ILE A 393 -10.31 -22.32 0.05
C ILE A 393 -10.14 -22.29 -1.47
N LEU A 394 -9.23 -23.11 -2.00
CA LEU A 394 -8.79 -23.00 -3.39
C LEU A 394 -9.68 -23.78 -4.37
N LEU A 395 -10.27 -24.88 -3.90
CA LEU A 395 -11.01 -25.85 -4.72
C LEU A 395 -12.48 -25.95 -4.31
N SER A 396 -12.87 -25.34 -3.20
CA SER A 396 -14.21 -25.50 -2.58
C SER A 396 -14.52 -26.96 -2.18
N ASP A 397 -13.48 -27.79 -1.98
CA ASP A 397 -13.59 -29.17 -1.49
C ASP A 397 -12.42 -29.49 -0.55
N ARG A 398 -12.74 -29.84 0.70
CA ARG A 398 -11.75 -30.19 1.75
C ARG A 398 -11.03 -31.53 1.52
N HIS A 399 -11.56 -32.39 0.66
CA HIS A 399 -11.04 -33.75 0.45
C HIS A 399 -9.97 -33.82 -0.65
N GLU A 400 -9.82 -32.76 -1.44
CA GLU A 400 -8.86 -32.66 -2.55
C GLU A 400 -7.44 -32.30 -2.05
N THR A 401 -7.01 -32.92 -0.95
CA THR A 401 -5.70 -32.69 -0.34
C THR A 401 -4.56 -33.18 -1.22
N ASP A 402 -4.81 -34.21 -2.02
CA ASP A 402 -3.84 -34.75 -2.99
C ASP A 402 -3.45 -33.67 -4.01
N TYR A 403 -4.40 -32.85 -4.46
CA TYR A 403 -4.10 -31.75 -5.36
C TYR A 403 -3.17 -30.73 -4.72
N ILE A 404 -3.42 -30.34 -3.46
CA ILE A 404 -2.54 -29.44 -2.72
C ILE A 404 -1.13 -30.03 -2.59
N GLN A 405 -1.02 -31.34 -2.37
CA GLN A 405 0.27 -32.02 -2.36
C GLN A 405 0.99 -31.92 -3.71
N THR A 406 0.28 -32.08 -4.83
CA THR A 406 0.92 -31.88 -6.16
C THR A 406 1.45 -30.46 -6.38
N LEU A 407 0.80 -29.44 -5.80
CA LEU A 407 1.28 -28.05 -5.87
C LEU A 407 2.58 -27.87 -5.06
N LEU A 408 2.67 -28.52 -3.89
CA LEU A 408 3.87 -28.54 -3.06
C LEU A 408 5.01 -29.28 -3.75
N ASP A 409 4.74 -30.45 -4.31
CA ASP A 409 5.72 -31.27 -5.02
C ASP A 409 6.29 -30.53 -6.24
N ASP A 410 5.45 -29.80 -6.98
CA ASP A 410 5.86 -28.94 -8.09
C ASP A 410 6.80 -27.81 -7.65
N LEU A 411 6.56 -27.22 -6.46
CA LEU A 411 7.46 -26.22 -5.89
C LEU A 411 8.78 -26.85 -5.40
N VAL A 412 8.74 -28.04 -4.80
CA VAL A 412 9.94 -28.76 -4.34
C VAL A 412 10.80 -29.17 -5.53
N ALA A 413 10.19 -29.76 -6.57
CA ALA A 413 10.89 -30.21 -7.77
C ALA A 413 11.61 -29.06 -8.50
N ARG A 414 11.02 -27.86 -8.48
CA ARG A 414 11.61 -26.65 -9.07
C ARG A 414 12.59 -25.92 -8.13
N GLY A 415 12.86 -26.47 -6.95
CA GLY A 415 13.69 -25.83 -5.94
C GLY A 415 13.15 -24.45 -5.55
N ARG A 416 11.82 -24.28 -5.49
CA ARG A 416 11.15 -23.06 -5.01
C ARG A 416 10.86 -23.13 -3.53
N ILE A 417 10.69 -24.35 -3.00
CA ILE A 417 10.60 -24.67 -1.57
C ILE A 417 11.43 -25.93 -1.28
N VAL A 418 11.78 -26.15 -0.02
CA VAL A 418 12.41 -27.37 0.52
C VAL A 418 11.53 -27.94 1.61
N THR A 419 11.63 -29.24 1.84
CA THR A 419 10.87 -29.97 2.87
C THR A 419 11.82 -30.73 3.79
N ASP A 420 11.56 -30.66 5.09
CA ASP A 420 12.22 -31.47 6.13
C ASP A 420 11.23 -32.50 6.73
N GLY A 421 10.52 -33.19 5.84
CA GLY A 421 9.53 -34.21 6.18
C GLY A 421 8.17 -33.65 6.60
N LYS A 422 8.10 -32.78 7.62
CA LYS A 422 6.83 -32.22 8.14
C LYS A 422 6.61 -30.72 7.87
N ARG A 423 7.64 -29.99 7.46
CA ARG A 423 7.56 -28.54 7.22
C ARG A 423 8.14 -28.16 5.87
N TYR A 424 7.50 -27.18 5.23
CA TYR A 424 7.95 -26.56 4.00
C TYR A 424 8.58 -25.20 4.32
N SER A 425 9.70 -24.88 3.66
CA SER A 425 10.39 -23.58 3.75
C SER A 425 11.01 -23.23 2.39
N LEU A 426 11.54 -22.02 2.16
CA LEU A 426 12.22 -21.74 0.87
C LEU A 426 13.66 -22.33 0.88
N PRO A 427 14.31 -22.56 -0.27
CA PRO A 427 15.64 -23.17 -0.36
C PRO A 427 16.76 -22.24 0.11
N GLY A 428 17.89 -22.85 0.55
CA GLY A 428 19.12 -22.14 0.89
C GLY A 428 19.11 -21.49 2.27
N ARG A 429 18.50 -22.11 3.28
CA ARG A 429 18.18 -21.42 4.54
C ARG A 429 18.87 -22.07 5.73
N GLY A 430 19.85 -21.37 6.30
CA GLY A 430 20.01 -21.41 7.77
C GLY A 430 18.71 -20.95 8.44
N ALA A 431 18.59 -21.09 9.76
CA ALA A 431 17.37 -20.74 10.48
C ALA A 431 16.92 -19.26 10.33
N ILE A 432 17.72 -18.41 9.68
CA ILE A 432 17.38 -17.06 9.20
C ILE A 432 17.88 -16.91 7.74
N PRO A 433 17.00 -16.95 6.72
CA PRO A 433 17.38 -16.96 5.30
C PRO A 433 17.98 -15.67 4.74
N PHE A 434 17.92 -14.59 5.51
CA PHE A 434 18.39 -13.28 5.07
C PHE A 434 19.92 -13.14 5.14
N CYS A 435 20.63 -14.01 5.86
CA CYS A 435 22.06 -13.82 6.15
C CYS A 435 23.02 -14.35 5.08
N ASP A 436 22.50 -15.07 4.08
CA ASP A 436 23.30 -15.57 2.96
C ASP A 436 23.45 -14.54 1.83
N GLU A 437 22.66 -13.45 1.85
CA GLU A 437 22.80 -12.33 0.91
C GLU A 437 24.00 -11.43 1.28
N PRO A 438 24.96 -11.17 0.36
CA PRO A 438 26.11 -10.31 0.64
C PRO A 438 25.72 -8.92 1.16
N ALA A 439 24.63 -8.35 0.65
CA ALA A 439 24.13 -7.05 1.08
C ALA A 439 23.62 -7.02 2.53
N LEU A 440 23.27 -8.17 3.12
CA LEU A 440 22.68 -8.29 4.44
C LEU A 440 23.67 -8.73 5.53
N GLN A 441 24.88 -9.12 5.14
CA GLN A 441 25.96 -9.47 6.06
C GLN A 441 26.20 -8.44 7.18
N PRO A 442 26.18 -7.10 6.94
CA PRO A 442 26.37 -6.13 8.01
C PRO A 442 25.30 -6.25 9.11
N ILE A 443 24.03 -6.39 8.73
CA ILE A 443 22.92 -6.51 9.67
C ILE A 443 23.00 -7.83 10.42
N CYS A 444 23.27 -8.93 9.72
CA CYS A 444 23.37 -10.25 10.34
C CYS A 444 24.53 -10.33 11.35
N ALA A 445 25.69 -9.77 11.01
CA ALA A 445 26.81 -9.68 11.94
C ALA A 445 26.48 -8.83 13.17
N ASP A 446 25.66 -7.78 13.03
CA ASP A 446 25.22 -6.97 14.16
C ASP A 446 24.21 -7.71 15.03
N ILE A 447 23.28 -8.47 14.44
CA ILE A 447 22.31 -9.30 15.17
C ILE A 447 23.04 -10.35 16.02
N GLU A 448 24.02 -11.05 15.43
CA GLU A 448 24.77 -12.10 16.12
C GLU A 448 25.58 -11.61 17.32
N LYS A 449 26.03 -10.34 17.30
CA LYS A 449 26.77 -9.73 18.42
C LYS A 449 25.89 -9.41 19.62
N VAL A 450 24.57 -9.40 19.48
CA VAL A 450 23.65 -9.09 20.58
C VAL A 450 23.64 -10.23 21.60
N GLN A 451 24.06 -9.91 22.82
CA GLN A 451 23.93 -10.80 23.97
C GLN A 451 22.52 -10.67 24.57
N LEU A 452 21.80 -11.79 24.60
CA LEU A 452 20.50 -11.89 25.25
C LEU A 452 20.70 -12.23 26.73
N SER A 453 19.90 -11.63 27.61
CA SER A 453 19.89 -11.97 29.03
C SER A 453 19.20 -13.33 29.23
N GLU A 454 19.73 -14.18 30.12
CA GLU A 454 19.16 -15.52 30.42
C GLU A 454 17.70 -15.46 30.92
N THR A 455 17.25 -14.33 31.45
CA THR A 455 15.87 -14.14 31.96
C THR A 455 14.92 -13.51 30.93
N MET A 456 15.38 -13.23 29.72
CA MET A 456 14.58 -12.54 28.70
C MET A 456 13.67 -13.53 27.96
N PRO A 457 12.35 -13.30 27.90
CA PRO A 457 11.44 -14.11 27.10
C PRO A 457 11.84 -14.06 25.61
N LEU A 458 11.94 -15.23 24.97
CA LEU A 458 12.30 -15.37 23.55
C LEU A 458 11.06 -15.67 22.72
N ASP A 459 10.06 -14.79 22.81
CA ASP A 459 8.80 -14.92 22.08
C ASP A 459 8.56 -13.76 21.09
N PRO A 460 7.70 -13.97 20.07
CA PRO A 460 7.40 -12.95 19.07
C PRO A 460 6.75 -11.67 19.63
N HIS A 461 5.99 -11.77 20.72
CA HIS A 461 5.33 -10.61 21.33
C HIS A 461 6.37 -9.68 21.98
N GLN A 462 7.39 -10.25 22.61
CA GLN A 462 8.51 -9.50 23.16
C GLN A 462 9.34 -8.82 22.05
N ALA A 463 9.58 -9.49 20.92
CA ALA A 463 10.23 -8.89 19.76
C ALA A 463 9.43 -7.69 19.22
N HIS A 464 8.12 -7.84 19.08
CA HIS A 464 7.22 -6.78 18.64
C HIS A 464 7.23 -5.56 19.57
N THR A 465 7.23 -5.78 20.88
CA THR A 465 7.30 -4.71 21.89
C THR A 465 8.58 -3.87 21.73
N TRP A 466 9.72 -4.53 21.47
CA TRP A 466 10.99 -3.83 21.23
C TRP A 466 10.99 -3.06 19.91
N ALA A 467 10.38 -3.61 18.86
CA ALA A 467 10.23 -2.92 17.59
C ALA A 467 9.34 -1.66 17.69
N GLN A 468 8.22 -1.74 18.43
CA GLN A 468 7.37 -0.59 18.72
C GLN A 468 8.14 0.51 19.47
N LYS A 469 8.90 0.12 20.51
CA LYS A 469 9.76 1.05 21.25
C LYS A 469 10.79 1.71 20.32
N ALA A 470 11.43 0.94 19.44
CA ALA A 470 12.40 1.45 18.49
C ALA A 470 11.79 2.47 17.52
N MET A 471 10.56 2.22 17.07
CA MET A 471 9.82 3.12 16.18
C MET A 471 9.58 4.48 16.83
N LEU A 472 9.15 4.51 18.09
CA LEU A 472 8.92 5.75 18.86
C LEU A 472 10.22 6.54 19.09
N GLN A 473 11.34 5.84 19.25
CA GLN A 473 12.64 6.47 19.46
C GLN A 473 13.22 7.10 18.19
N ARG A 474 12.81 6.67 17.01
CA ARG A 474 13.41 7.05 15.71
C ARG A 474 13.49 8.56 15.48
N SER A 475 12.47 9.31 15.90
CA SER A 475 12.42 10.78 15.70
C SER A 475 13.25 11.56 16.73
N GLN A 476 13.69 10.91 17.81
CA GLN A 476 14.36 11.55 18.95
C GLN A 476 15.83 11.13 19.06
N ASP A 477 16.11 9.84 18.86
CA ASP A 477 17.43 9.23 19.04
C ASP A 477 17.62 8.01 18.12
N PHE A 478 18.44 8.20 17.09
CA PHE A 478 18.80 7.14 16.14
C PHE A 478 19.56 5.98 16.80
N ALA A 479 20.45 6.23 17.75
CA ALA A 479 21.26 5.18 18.36
C ALA A 479 20.42 4.30 19.30
N ALA A 480 19.52 4.92 20.08
CA ALA A 480 18.57 4.19 20.91
C ALA A 480 17.60 3.36 20.06
N SER A 481 17.06 3.95 18.99
CA SER A 481 16.18 3.26 18.05
C SER A 481 16.89 2.08 17.37
N ALA A 482 18.14 2.25 16.91
CA ALA A 482 18.92 1.18 16.30
C ALA A 482 19.15 0.03 17.29
N SER A 483 19.48 0.33 18.55
CA SER A 483 19.69 -0.68 19.59
C SER A 483 18.42 -1.49 19.88
N SER A 484 17.26 -0.81 19.98
CA SER A 484 15.97 -1.46 20.21
C SER A 484 15.54 -2.35 19.03
N TYR A 485 15.71 -1.88 17.78
CA TYR A 485 15.43 -2.72 16.61
C TYR A 485 16.38 -3.91 16.51
N LEU A 486 17.65 -3.73 16.86
CA LEU A 486 18.62 -4.81 16.82
C LEU A 486 18.27 -5.92 17.83
N LEU A 487 17.80 -5.54 19.02
CA LEU A 487 17.29 -6.48 20.02
C LEU A 487 16.01 -7.19 19.54
N ALA A 488 15.08 -6.46 18.91
CA ALA A 488 13.89 -7.06 18.29
C ALA A 488 14.26 -8.08 17.21
N CYS A 489 15.23 -7.75 16.34
CA CYS A 489 15.76 -8.68 15.33
C CYS A 489 16.34 -9.94 15.98
N ARG A 490 17.12 -9.79 17.06
CA ARG A 490 17.75 -10.92 17.75
C ARG A 490 16.73 -11.85 18.40
N ILE A 491 15.73 -11.29 19.08
CA ILE A 491 14.66 -12.10 19.72
C ILE A 491 13.85 -12.81 18.64
N GLN A 492 13.37 -12.08 17.63
CA GLN A 492 12.57 -12.65 16.54
C GLN A 492 13.34 -13.74 15.78
N ALA A 493 14.62 -13.51 15.53
CA ALA A 493 15.53 -14.48 14.94
C ALA A 493 15.52 -15.80 15.73
N GLU A 494 15.77 -15.75 17.03
CA GLU A 494 15.80 -16.95 17.89
C GLU A 494 14.41 -17.61 18.01
N SER A 495 13.32 -16.84 18.11
CA SER A 495 11.95 -17.38 18.09
C SER A 495 11.63 -18.13 16.80
N VAL A 496 12.09 -17.63 15.64
CA VAL A 496 11.97 -18.33 14.35
C VAL A 496 12.80 -19.61 14.35
N LYS A 497 14.02 -19.62 14.90
CA LYS A 497 14.84 -20.84 14.99
C LYS A 497 14.21 -21.90 15.91
N ALA A 498 13.62 -21.45 17.02
CA ALA A 498 12.95 -22.30 17.98
C ALA A 498 11.59 -22.83 17.48
N GLY A 499 11.02 -22.20 16.44
CA GLY A 499 9.73 -22.58 15.87
C GLY A 499 8.54 -22.18 16.74
N GLU A 500 8.66 -21.06 17.47
CA GLU A 500 7.60 -20.49 18.31
C GLU A 500 6.38 -20.08 17.48
N GLU A 501 5.18 -20.30 18.03
CA GLU A 501 3.93 -19.97 17.36
C GLU A 501 3.82 -18.45 17.14
N GLY A 502 3.55 -18.01 15.90
CA GLY A 502 3.53 -16.59 15.53
C GLY A 502 4.88 -15.97 15.19
N ALA A 503 6.00 -16.71 15.29
CA ALA A 503 7.31 -16.24 14.86
C ALA A 503 7.43 -16.27 13.33
N THR A 504 7.25 -15.12 12.66
CA THR A 504 7.35 -15.06 11.19
C THR A 504 8.69 -14.48 10.71
N LEU A 505 9.11 -14.94 9.53
CA LEU A 505 10.22 -14.36 8.78
C LEU A 505 9.89 -12.97 8.22
N GLU A 506 8.61 -12.68 8.01
CA GLU A 506 8.15 -11.38 7.53
C GLU A 506 8.41 -10.29 8.57
N ASP A 507 8.10 -10.56 9.84
CA ASP A 507 8.36 -9.64 10.94
C ASP A 507 9.86 -9.44 11.15
N LEU A 508 10.65 -10.51 11.06
CA LEU A 508 12.11 -10.42 11.12
C LEU A 508 12.65 -9.52 10.00
N ARG A 509 12.19 -9.71 8.76
CA ARG A 509 12.57 -8.87 7.62
C ARG A 509 12.20 -7.41 7.83
N TRP A 510 11.02 -7.16 8.38
CA TRP A 510 10.56 -5.81 8.72
C TRP A 510 11.45 -5.15 9.77
N TYR A 511 11.80 -5.86 10.84
CA TYR A 511 12.71 -5.38 11.88
C TYR A 511 14.11 -5.12 11.31
N MET A 512 14.63 -6.01 10.45
CA MET A 512 15.93 -5.84 9.79
C MET A 512 15.95 -4.60 8.89
N ALA A 513 14.92 -4.39 8.07
CA ALA A 513 14.84 -3.20 7.20
C ALA A 513 14.71 -1.92 8.04
N SER A 514 13.94 -1.96 9.13
CA SER A 514 13.82 -0.83 10.06
C SER A 514 15.17 -0.50 10.70
N TYR A 515 15.87 -1.52 11.22
CA TYR A 515 17.22 -1.40 11.76
C TYR A 515 18.18 -0.79 10.74
N ALA A 516 18.21 -1.32 9.52
CA ALA A 516 19.07 -0.83 8.43
C ALA A 516 18.88 0.67 8.20
N SER A 517 17.62 1.12 8.13
CA SER A 517 17.29 2.52 7.88
C SER A 517 17.71 3.46 9.01
N VAL A 518 17.54 3.04 10.26
CA VAL A 518 17.93 3.84 11.43
C VAL A 518 19.44 3.84 11.59
N LYS A 519 20.11 2.70 11.39
CA LYS A 519 21.57 2.59 11.49
C LYS A 519 22.28 3.39 10.41
N ALA A 520 21.75 3.38 9.19
CA ALA A 520 22.20 4.25 8.11
C ALA A 520 22.06 5.74 8.46
N GLY A 521 20.95 6.12 9.10
CA GLY A 521 20.71 7.47 9.61
C GLY A 521 21.67 7.87 10.73
N GLU A 522 21.87 7.00 11.72
CA GLU A 522 22.83 7.18 12.81
C GLU A 522 24.24 7.45 12.27
N LEU A 523 24.73 6.58 11.39
CA LEU A 523 26.07 6.70 10.83
C LEU A 523 26.24 7.95 9.96
N SER A 524 25.27 8.25 9.10
CA SER A 524 25.39 9.36 8.16
C SER A 524 25.07 10.73 8.75
N GLN A 525 24.01 10.86 9.55
CA GLN A 525 23.53 12.15 10.05
C GLN A 525 24.14 12.53 11.41
N VAL A 526 24.44 11.55 12.28
CA VAL A 526 25.00 11.81 13.61
C VAL A 526 26.53 11.70 13.60
N HIS A 527 27.07 10.65 13.00
CA HIS A 527 28.51 10.38 13.02
C HIS A 527 29.27 10.87 11.78
N HIS A 528 28.56 11.38 10.76
CA HIS A 528 29.12 11.79 9.47
C HIS A 528 29.98 10.70 8.78
N ASN A 529 29.71 9.44 9.10
CA ASN A 529 30.35 8.27 8.51
C ASN A 529 29.57 7.80 7.27
N TYR A 530 29.69 8.55 6.17
CA TYR A 530 28.95 8.30 4.93
C TYR A 530 29.32 6.95 4.29
N ALA A 531 30.61 6.66 4.16
CA ALA A 531 31.10 5.39 3.63
C ALA A 531 30.62 4.19 4.47
N GLY A 532 30.69 4.29 5.81
CA GLY A 532 30.21 3.27 6.73
C GLY A 532 28.69 3.10 6.75
N SER A 533 27.92 4.14 6.38
CA SER A 533 26.46 4.05 6.28
C SER A 533 25.98 3.31 5.03
N ARG A 534 26.78 3.32 3.95
CA ARG A 534 26.42 2.81 2.62
C ARG A 534 25.98 1.33 2.61
N PRO A 535 26.64 0.40 3.33
CA PRO A 535 26.19 -0.98 3.40
C PRO A 535 24.79 -1.12 4.01
N TYR A 536 24.42 -0.30 4.98
CA TYR A 536 23.08 -0.35 5.60
C TYR A 536 21.98 0.21 4.69
N TYR A 537 22.29 1.21 3.85
CA TYR A 537 21.39 1.61 2.78
C TYR A 537 21.17 0.49 1.76
N LEU A 538 22.24 -0.18 1.33
CA LEU A 538 22.14 -1.31 0.39
C LEU A 538 21.36 -2.48 1.01
N ALA A 539 21.60 -2.77 2.29
CA ALA A 539 20.85 -3.78 3.03
C ALA A 539 19.35 -3.45 3.10
N PHE A 540 19.00 -2.19 3.35
CA PHE A 540 17.62 -1.72 3.29
C PHE A 540 16.99 -1.96 1.91
N PHE A 541 17.67 -1.59 0.83
CA PHE A 541 17.15 -1.78 -0.53
C PHE A 541 17.12 -3.25 -0.97
N SER A 542 18.00 -4.12 -0.45
CA SER A 542 17.92 -5.58 -0.63
C SER A 542 16.62 -6.12 -0.03
N LEU A 543 16.28 -5.68 1.19
CA LEU A 543 15.11 -6.12 1.91
C LEU A 543 13.81 -5.53 1.33
N VAL A 544 13.84 -4.32 0.77
CA VAL A 544 12.63 -3.61 0.31
C VAL A 544 12.53 -3.65 -1.22
N GLN A 545 11.83 -4.65 -1.75
CA GLN A 545 11.66 -4.93 -3.19
C GLN A 545 10.23 -4.62 -3.64
N GLU A 546 10.04 -4.07 -4.84
CA GLU A 546 8.74 -3.55 -5.31
C GLU A 546 7.60 -4.57 -5.34
N ASP A 547 7.91 -5.83 -5.63
CA ASP A 547 6.94 -6.94 -5.67
C ASP A 547 6.70 -7.59 -4.30
N ASP A 548 7.20 -6.99 -3.21
CA ASP A 548 7.18 -7.57 -1.87
C ASP A 548 6.18 -6.88 -0.92
N PRO A 549 5.48 -7.61 -0.03
CA PRO A 549 4.62 -7.01 1.00
C PRO A 549 5.31 -5.98 1.89
N LEU A 550 6.62 -6.09 2.10
CA LEU A 550 7.39 -5.12 2.89
C LEU A 550 7.49 -3.74 2.20
N TRP A 551 7.38 -3.68 0.87
CA TRP A 551 7.44 -2.44 0.10
C TRP A 551 6.38 -1.44 0.53
N SER A 552 5.13 -1.89 0.69
CA SER A 552 4.03 -1.01 1.12
C SER A 552 4.27 -0.48 2.53
N ARG A 553 4.72 -1.32 3.46
CA ARG A 553 5.05 -0.93 4.83
C ARG A 553 6.21 0.08 4.91
N MET A 554 7.16 0.00 3.99
CA MET A 554 8.37 0.83 3.98
C MET A 554 8.32 1.99 2.97
N ARG A 555 7.22 2.17 2.23
CA ARG A 555 7.11 3.09 1.09
C ARG A 555 7.57 4.52 1.41
N GLY A 556 7.11 5.05 2.55
CA GLY A 556 7.47 6.41 2.99
C GLY A 556 8.96 6.61 3.30
N LEU A 557 9.73 5.53 3.47
CA LEU A 557 11.18 5.59 3.68
C LEU A 557 11.98 5.43 2.39
N ILE A 558 11.40 4.88 1.32
CA ILE A 558 12.12 4.52 0.09
C ILE A 558 12.77 5.75 -0.56
N ASN A 559 11.97 6.79 -0.84
CA ASN A 559 12.46 8.02 -1.48
C ASN A 559 13.46 8.78 -0.59
N PRO A 560 13.19 9.02 0.72
CA PRO A 560 14.17 9.62 1.61
C PRO A 560 15.47 8.84 1.68
N MET A 561 15.41 7.51 1.85
CA MET A 561 16.59 6.66 1.90
C MET A 561 17.41 6.75 0.61
N LEU A 562 16.76 6.79 -0.55
CA LEU A 562 17.44 6.87 -1.83
C LEU A 562 18.06 8.26 -2.06
N SER A 563 17.35 9.32 -1.70
CA SER A 563 17.88 10.68 -1.70
C SER A 563 19.11 10.79 -0.81
N TYR A 564 19.07 10.28 0.43
CA TYR A 564 20.24 10.30 1.32
C TYR A 564 21.38 9.41 0.81
N TYR A 565 21.07 8.25 0.24
CA TYR A 565 22.07 7.34 -0.31
C TYR A 565 22.96 8.04 -1.34
N TRP A 566 22.36 8.75 -2.30
CA TRP A 566 23.11 9.52 -3.29
C TRP A 566 23.65 10.84 -2.74
N ALA A 567 22.88 11.58 -1.95
CA ALA A 567 23.34 12.85 -1.38
C ALA A 567 24.58 12.68 -0.49
N ASN A 568 24.66 11.58 0.25
CA ASN A 568 25.79 11.26 1.10
C ASN A 568 27.08 11.00 0.29
N ALA A 569 27.00 10.58 -0.98
CA ALA A 569 28.16 10.51 -1.85
C ALA A 569 28.77 11.89 -2.12
N GLY A 570 27.92 12.93 -2.26
CA GLY A 570 28.38 14.33 -2.30
C GLY A 570 29.04 14.75 -1.00
N ARG A 571 28.35 14.51 0.12
CA ARG A 571 28.82 14.92 1.46
C ARG A 571 30.15 14.26 1.84
N GLU A 572 30.40 13.03 1.39
CA GLU A 572 31.68 12.31 1.56
C GLU A 572 32.86 13.05 0.92
N LEU A 573 32.60 13.81 -0.15
CA LEU A 573 33.59 14.60 -0.88
C LEU A 573 33.53 16.10 -0.52
N GLY A 574 32.71 16.48 0.47
CA GLY A 574 32.49 17.88 0.85
C GLY A 574 31.59 18.67 -0.10
N GLU A 575 30.90 17.99 -1.02
CA GLU A 575 30.01 18.59 -2.02
C GLU A 575 28.55 18.55 -1.56
N ASN A 576 27.77 19.59 -1.83
CA ASN A 576 26.34 19.62 -1.50
C ASN A 576 25.47 19.50 -2.75
N ILE A 577 24.95 18.29 -2.99
CA ILE A 577 24.10 17.94 -4.14
C ILE A 577 22.59 17.96 -3.81
N VAL A 578 22.19 18.86 -2.93
CA VAL A 578 20.78 19.10 -2.56
C VAL A 578 20.37 20.50 -3.01
N VAL A 579 19.21 20.63 -3.66
CA VAL A 579 18.69 21.92 -4.13
C VAL A 579 18.31 22.79 -2.94
N SER A 580 18.85 24.01 -2.88
CA SER A 580 18.53 24.96 -1.82
C SER A 580 17.11 25.55 -2.00
N GLY A 581 16.24 25.41 -1.00
CA GLY A 581 14.93 26.10 -0.96
C GLY A 581 13.67 25.25 -1.22
N SER A 582 13.78 23.94 -1.41
CA SER A 582 12.63 23.02 -1.45
C SER A 582 12.72 21.99 -0.32
N ASN A 583 11.61 21.71 0.36
CA ASN A 583 11.52 20.58 1.29
C ASN A 583 11.76 19.27 0.50
N ALA A 584 12.96 18.70 0.66
CA ALA A 584 13.49 17.46 0.06
C ALA A 584 13.65 17.46 -1.48
N SER A 585 14.91 17.41 -1.96
CA SER A 585 15.20 17.09 -3.37
C SER A 585 14.83 15.63 -3.67
N SER A 586 14.13 15.41 -4.77
CA SER A 586 13.74 14.06 -5.22
C SER A 586 14.98 13.24 -5.62
N PRO A 587 14.92 11.89 -5.55
CA PRO A 587 16.00 11.04 -6.01
C PRO A 587 16.41 11.32 -7.46
N ALA A 588 15.45 11.57 -8.34
CA ALA A 588 15.69 11.91 -9.74
C ALA A 588 16.52 13.21 -9.89
N GLN A 589 16.19 14.26 -9.13
CA GLN A 589 16.95 15.51 -9.14
C GLN A 589 18.38 15.31 -8.62
N ILE A 590 18.55 14.57 -7.53
CA ILE A 590 19.87 14.28 -6.95
C ILE A 590 20.70 13.45 -7.93
N ALA A 591 20.10 12.48 -8.62
CA ALA A 591 20.78 11.69 -9.64
C ALA A 591 21.32 12.56 -10.78
N VAL A 592 20.52 13.51 -11.29
CA VAL A 592 20.99 14.46 -12.32
C VAL A 592 22.12 15.32 -11.78
N LEU A 593 21.95 15.95 -10.62
CA LEU A 593 22.97 16.81 -10.00
C LEU A 593 24.29 16.07 -9.76
N ALA A 594 24.24 14.83 -9.29
CA ALA A 594 25.43 14.02 -9.04
C ALA A 594 26.10 13.56 -10.35
N ALA A 595 25.31 13.13 -11.34
CA ALA A 595 25.81 12.62 -12.61
C ALA A 595 26.41 13.72 -13.50
N THR A 596 25.91 14.95 -13.43
CA THR A 596 26.41 16.09 -14.20
C THR A 596 27.30 17.04 -13.40
N HIS A 597 27.64 16.69 -12.16
CA HIS A 597 28.46 17.55 -11.30
C HIS A 597 29.83 17.84 -11.94
N SER A 598 30.42 19.00 -11.68
CA SER A 598 31.75 19.36 -12.21
C SER A 598 32.87 18.48 -11.64
N ASN A 599 32.76 18.09 -10.37
CA ASN A 599 33.68 17.21 -9.67
C ASN A 599 33.68 15.77 -10.25
N PRO A 600 34.79 15.30 -10.85
CA PRO A 600 34.87 13.96 -11.44
C PRO A 600 34.77 12.82 -10.41
N ASP A 601 35.32 13.02 -9.21
CA ASP A 601 35.32 12.02 -8.15
C ASP A 601 33.90 11.76 -7.65
N LEU A 602 33.06 12.80 -7.60
CA LEU A 602 31.64 12.66 -7.27
C LEU A 602 30.88 11.88 -8.32
N ARG A 603 31.09 12.17 -9.61
CA ARG A 603 30.46 11.40 -10.69
C ARG A 603 30.84 9.92 -10.60
N GLN A 604 32.12 9.62 -10.35
CA GLN A 604 32.59 8.25 -10.20
C GLN A 604 32.00 7.55 -8.97
N LEU A 605 31.93 8.24 -7.83
CA LEU A 605 31.35 7.70 -6.60
C LEU A 605 29.85 7.45 -6.76
N TRP A 606 29.10 8.36 -7.38
CA TRP A 606 27.69 8.18 -7.72
C TRP A 606 27.49 6.98 -8.66
N GLN A 607 28.31 6.85 -9.72
CA GLN A 607 28.23 5.68 -10.61
C GLN A 607 28.50 4.36 -9.87
N SER A 608 29.51 4.33 -9.00
CA SER A 608 29.83 3.15 -8.18
C SER A 608 28.68 2.78 -7.24
N ALA A 609 28.11 3.78 -6.54
CA ALA A 609 26.97 3.59 -5.65
C ALA A 609 25.72 3.13 -6.42
N THR A 610 25.44 3.71 -7.59
CA THR A 610 24.31 3.33 -8.43
C THR A 610 24.46 1.92 -9.00
N ARG A 611 25.66 1.49 -9.40
CA ARG A 611 25.91 0.08 -9.79
C ARG A 611 25.72 -0.87 -8.62
N ALA A 612 26.19 -0.52 -7.43
CA ALA A 612 25.96 -1.33 -6.23
C ALA A 612 24.46 -1.46 -5.94
N LEU A 613 23.71 -0.36 -6.05
CA LEU A 613 22.26 -0.37 -5.90
C LEU A 613 21.57 -1.21 -6.99
N ALA A 614 22.05 -1.17 -8.24
CA ALA A 614 21.51 -1.95 -9.35
C ALA A 614 21.61 -3.47 -9.10
N GLN A 615 22.69 -3.91 -8.45
CA GLN A 615 22.88 -5.32 -8.09
C GLN A 615 21.87 -5.81 -7.06
N VAL A 616 21.41 -4.93 -6.15
CA VAL A 616 20.48 -5.32 -5.08
C VAL A 616 19.02 -5.01 -5.38
N ASN A 617 18.75 -3.94 -6.12
CA ASN A 617 17.40 -3.48 -6.41
C ASN A 617 17.37 -2.73 -7.76
N PRO A 618 17.29 -3.46 -8.89
CA PRO A 618 17.22 -2.81 -10.21
C PRO A 618 15.85 -2.15 -10.47
N SER A 619 14.77 -2.58 -9.79
CA SER A 619 13.43 -2.02 -10.04
C SER A 619 13.33 -0.57 -9.60
N ILE A 620 13.92 -0.20 -8.45
CA ILE A 620 13.94 1.18 -7.96
C ILE A 620 14.67 2.12 -8.92
N LEU A 621 15.76 1.64 -9.56
CA LEU A 621 16.52 2.41 -10.53
C LEU A 621 15.74 2.60 -11.84
N ARG A 622 15.05 1.56 -12.31
CA ARG A 622 14.16 1.65 -13.47
C ARG A 622 13.06 2.68 -13.23
N ARG A 623 12.51 2.74 -12.02
CA ARG A 623 11.54 3.75 -11.61
C ARG A 623 12.12 5.17 -11.68
N VAL A 624 13.34 5.38 -11.19
CA VAL A 624 14.01 6.70 -11.30
C VAL A 624 14.28 7.06 -12.77
N ALA A 625 14.74 6.12 -13.59
CA ALA A 625 14.98 6.34 -15.02
C ALA A 625 13.68 6.72 -15.77
N ASN A 626 12.57 6.03 -15.47
CA ASN A 626 11.25 6.36 -16.01
C ASN A 626 10.80 7.77 -15.58
N GLN A 627 10.98 8.11 -14.30
CA GLN A 627 10.65 9.44 -13.78
C GLN A 627 11.45 10.55 -14.49
N LEU A 628 12.74 10.33 -14.72
CA LEU A 628 13.60 11.25 -15.47
C LEU A 628 13.14 11.42 -16.92
N ARG A 629 12.64 10.37 -17.57
CA ARG A 629 12.09 10.43 -18.93
C ARG A 629 10.75 11.16 -19.01
N MET A 630 9.91 11.06 -17.97
CA MET A 630 8.58 11.69 -17.93
C MET A 630 8.64 13.18 -17.63
N ASN A 631 9.60 13.63 -16.83
CA ASN A 631 9.81 15.04 -16.49
C ASN A 631 10.46 15.84 -17.64
N GLN A 632 9.89 15.83 -18.85
CA GLN A 632 10.40 16.53 -20.06
C GLN A 632 10.40 18.07 -19.99
N SER A 633 10.40 18.65 -18.80
CA SER A 633 10.82 20.02 -18.56
C SER A 633 12.18 19.98 -17.85
N GLU A 634 13.23 20.36 -18.60
CA GLU A 634 14.60 20.70 -18.17
C GLU A 634 15.71 19.68 -18.57
N THR A 635 16.50 20.12 -19.58
CA THR A 635 17.83 19.65 -20.07
C THR A 635 18.00 18.27 -20.73
N SER A 636 18.84 18.23 -21.78
CA SER A 636 19.42 17.03 -22.42
C SER A 636 19.98 16.03 -21.41
N ASP A 637 20.35 16.53 -20.24
CA ASP A 637 21.01 15.81 -19.17
C ASP A 637 20.10 14.77 -18.49
N ALA A 638 18.82 15.06 -18.24
CA ALA A 638 17.93 14.11 -17.57
C ALA A 638 17.72 12.82 -18.38
N VAL A 639 17.57 12.96 -19.71
CA VAL A 639 17.48 11.83 -20.64
C VAL A 639 18.79 11.05 -20.70
N GLN A 640 19.92 11.76 -20.73
CA GLN A 640 21.25 11.13 -20.72
C GLN A 640 21.50 10.36 -19.42
N VAL A 641 21.11 10.92 -18.27
CA VAL A 641 21.24 10.27 -16.96
C VAL A 641 20.30 9.07 -16.84
N ALA A 642 19.08 9.14 -17.37
CA ALA A 642 18.19 7.98 -17.45
C ALA A 642 18.83 6.83 -18.26
N ALA A 643 19.42 7.14 -19.41
CA ALA A 643 20.15 6.17 -20.23
C ALA A 643 21.36 5.59 -19.49
N GLN A 644 22.14 6.41 -18.78
CA GLN A 644 23.27 5.94 -17.97
C GLN A 644 22.81 4.98 -16.85
N ILE A 645 21.70 5.28 -16.17
CA ILE A 645 21.13 4.40 -15.14
C ILE A 645 20.70 3.07 -15.76
N GLU A 646 20.08 3.09 -16.94
CA GLU A 646 19.70 1.88 -17.67
C GLU A 646 20.90 1.04 -18.10
N GLU A 647 21.97 1.65 -18.59
CA GLU A 647 23.23 0.96 -18.89
C GLU A 647 23.84 0.31 -17.64
N MET A 648 23.79 0.99 -16.48
CA MET A 648 24.27 0.44 -15.20
C MET A 648 23.43 -0.72 -14.67
N MET A 649 22.19 -0.89 -15.14
CA MET A 649 21.36 -2.06 -14.83
C MET A 649 21.61 -3.24 -15.78
N ALA A 650 22.16 -2.98 -16.97
CA ALA A 650 22.36 -3.99 -18.02
C ALA A 650 23.72 -4.70 -17.94
N GLY A 651 24.70 -4.10 -17.26
CA GLY A 651 26.03 -4.67 -17.00
C GLY A 651 26.15 -5.18 -15.58
#